data_AF-A0A7R7GH64-F1
#
_entry.id   AF-A0A7R7GH64-F1
#
_cell.length_a   1.000
_cell.length_b   1.000
_cell.length_c   1.000
_cell.angle_alpha   90.00
_cell.angle_beta   90.00
_cell.angle_gamma   90.00
#
_symmetry.space_group_name_H-M   'P 1'
#
loop_
_entity.id
_entity.type
_entity.pdbx_description
1 polymer ?
#
loop_
_entity_poly.entity_id
_entity_poly.type
_entity_poly.pdbx_seq_one_letter_code
_entity_poly.pdbx_strand_id
1 'polypeptide(L)'
;MKKDKVVQLAKELASEKSHQVYSSIKNRVAYVVSHGASYASNGYAVRTQRVARSLIDSGKDVFCFVRPGRPWELNANVANSIKPVVDVNGVRYIHSRWENDNYRISEQEHLKQSFAQFCELFQIYRPEKIIAASNWKIALPAWAAAKALNIPFAYEIRGFWELSRIAREPEYKETPSFKKENIRDTFVANQADKVFTLSYTMKAELTRRGVSQEKISVIHNGLDTLPHIESANGELRTELGISDSDKVVGYVGSITEYEGLEVLIEACRQLIEEGEQIKLLLVGDHQPVDGVDGNESDSDSSWLIRTGRVSQDKVPNYFALIDTIVIPRRNLDVCQIVPPMKAVEALSYGKKLVISNLPVLKEITEKFSSVYYFEADNIKSLKETLIQSLHAKTVAPDWHNLKQSLIDTTLMGEGFCRDRTLNSVTETVATTTDESGEQFDKKITLNSPEVSWFTYDVESPCELSVLGQVAYQNTTKKERKAVLLVKAFDKQGNDISKALGKLAFSSHLQSKFKYIADTNKQVKLLHKIALPSEVRKIEVGLCAFNCESSEFIEVHNFDVTMSSANCDVRAEQAQTVTKDPLWTSFSVREFVPHTLTAKFNFENQSERRKKSLIARVKFHDSEGNELEGKHQGLLQSKTVGNFVYLEVTCEKVAKIIPPKGATKLTIGLQKWDAKGNVFVERPMQCASDVQKIADTSKASDLRKVLQATPARPLANVKVAAILDEFTMECFRMEVDLVPISPENWEHELDASRPDFLFVESCWFGNKNQWGGLIYGYTSNGTNQMDSLVNVINYCNRKGIPTVFWSKEDPVHYSRFAPTAKLFDYVYTTDANMVQNYKSEYGIDAEPLSFFCQPKVHNPVEVITRSHKAAFAGSYYSDKQERCDDFHTILGGLDDAGVPYEIYDRCLKRGVSHLQFPEYFKKHVVGYLEPHEMWKAYKGYRYTVNMNTVKHSPTMFARRVYESLASGTPVISNYSEGVVTQFSGIVCASDNKKDIIDYVEMLKDEKEYKRIAEQGARETLGRHTIADRLEQICKRVGIPVIPHLPLVNAVITAGTVDMVEKARKLVNSQTYFDKRLVINLENSNELYPYLNMNSDKEIFRVLTDFAKPLEGVSVDLDLNDNIAETLMEDVAIKTQYDNLHPAISEKQ
;
A
#
# COMPACT_ATOMS: atom_id res chain seq x y z
N MET A 1 -3.52 -26.03 41.44
CA MET A 1 -3.95 -26.98 40.39
C MET A 1 -2.76 -27.81 39.96
N LYS A 2 -2.91 -29.14 39.83
CA LYS A 2 -1.91 -30.00 39.17
C LYS A 2 -1.55 -29.38 37.81
N LYS A 3 -0.27 -29.38 37.42
CA LYS A 3 0.19 -28.86 36.13
C LYS A 3 -0.69 -29.43 35.01
N ASP A 4 -1.30 -28.57 34.19
CA ASP A 4 -2.08 -29.02 33.03
C ASP A 4 -1.16 -29.82 32.11
N LYS A 5 -1.49 -31.10 31.88
CA LYS A 5 -0.62 -32.02 31.14
C LYS A 5 -0.43 -31.62 29.68
N VAL A 6 -1.43 -30.98 29.06
CA VAL A 6 -1.36 -30.53 27.67
C VAL A 6 -0.46 -29.30 27.55
N VAL A 7 -0.57 -28.34 28.49
CA VAL A 7 0.34 -27.19 28.56
C VAL A 7 1.77 -27.64 28.84
N GLN A 8 1.97 -28.62 29.72
CA GLN A 8 3.30 -29.16 30.00
C GLN A 8 3.91 -29.81 28.75
N LEU A 9 3.16 -30.65 28.05
CA LEU A 9 3.60 -31.26 26.80
C LEU A 9 3.94 -30.21 25.72
N ALA A 10 3.12 -29.16 25.59
CA ALA A 10 3.39 -28.09 24.64
C ALA A 10 4.72 -27.36 24.93
N LYS A 11 5.07 -27.18 26.22
CA LYS A 11 6.36 -26.61 26.62
C LYS A 11 7.53 -27.54 26.32
N GLU A 12 7.34 -28.84 26.48
CA GLU A 12 8.34 -29.86 26.13
C GLU A 12 8.61 -29.83 24.61
N LEU A 13 7.55 -29.88 23.78
CA LEU A 13 7.64 -29.77 22.33
C LEU A 13 8.28 -28.45 21.88
N ALA A 14 7.88 -27.32 22.48
CA ALA A 14 8.45 -26.01 22.17
C ALA A 14 9.94 -25.86 22.52
N SER A 15 10.48 -26.76 23.36
CA SER A 15 11.89 -26.79 23.75
C SER A 15 12.76 -27.66 22.85
N GLU A 16 12.15 -28.42 21.94
CA GLU A 16 12.85 -29.16 20.88
C GLU A 16 13.54 -28.15 19.96
N LYS A 17 14.86 -27.99 20.11
CA LYS A 17 15.63 -27.12 19.23
C LYS A 17 15.74 -27.75 17.86
N SER A 18 15.19 -27.10 16.83
CA SER A 18 15.57 -27.42 15.45
C SER A 18 17.08 -27.20 15.27
N HIS A 19 17.79 -28.22 14.82
CA HIS A 19 19.20 -28.11 14.44
C HIS A 19 19.40 -27.46 13.06
N GLN A 20 18.32 -27.20 12.32
CA GLN A 20 18.35 -26.54 11.02
C GLN A 20 18.12 -25.03 11.16
N VAL A 21 18.92 -24.25 10.42
CA VAL A 21 18.78 -22.79 10.32
C VAL A 21 17.47 -22.47 9.60
N TYR A 22 16.49 -21.95 10.34
CA TYR A 22 15.23 -21.47 9.75
C TYR A 22 15.46 -20.11 9.10
N SER A 23 15.21 -20.03 7.79
CA SER A 23 15.26 -18.78 7.03
C SER A 23 13.85 -18.46 6.54
N SER A 24 13.28 -17.33 6.94
CA SER A 24 11.94 -16.91 6.52
C SER A 24 11.94 -16.23 5.15
N ILE A 25 10.78 -16.24 4.49
CA ILE A 25 10.49 -15.39 3.32
C ILE A 25 9.88 -14.09 3.84
N LYS A 26 10.50 -12.96 3.49
CA LYS A 26 10.10 -11.62 3.93
C LYS A 26 8.64 -11.33 3.54
N ASN A 27 7.92 -10.67 4.44
CA ASN A 27 6.49 -10.35 4.36
C ASN A 27 5.55 -11.56 4.30
N ARG A 28 6.05 -12.80 4.41
CA ARG A 28 5.19 -13.98 4.42
C ARG A 28 4.59 -14.25 5.78
N VAL A 29 3.27 -14.43 5.81
CA VAL A 29 2.49 -14.61 7.04
C VAL A 29 1.78 -15.96 6.99
N ALA A 30 2.01 -16.77 8.02
CA ALA A 30 1.19 -17.93 8.28
C ALA A 30 0.03 -17.52 9.18
N TYR A 31 -1.18 -17.44 8.60
CA TYR A 31 -2.40 -17.19 9.36
C TYR A 31 -3.07 -18.52 9.70
N VAL A 32 -2.87 -18.99 10.92
CA VAL A 32 -3.34 -20.30 11.38
C VAL A 32 -4.76 -20.18 11.92
N VAL A 33 -5.71 -20.92 11.35
CA VAL A 33 -7.14 -20.70 11.57
C VAL A 33 -7.92 -21.99 11.81
N SER A 34 -9.00 -21.87 12.59
CA SER A 34 -9.95 -22.96 12.84
C SER A 34 -10.86 -23.24 11.66
N HIS A 35 -11.36 -22.17 11.04
CA HIS A 35 -12.33 -22.19 9.95
C HIS A 35 -11.89 -21.21 8.86
N GLY A 36 -12.02 -21.63 7.60
CA GLY A 36 -11.70 -20.83 6.42
C GLY A 36 -12.87 -20.84 5.43
N ALA A 37 -12.92 -19.84 4.56
CA ALA A 37 -13.93 -19.75 3.49
C ALA A 37 -13.84 -20.92 2.49
N SER A 38 -12.75 -21.70 2.52
CA SER A 38 -12.57 -22.91 1.72
C SER A 38 -13.59 -24.03 2.02
N TYR A 39 -14.23 -24.03 3.20
CA TYR A 39 -15.26 -25.03 3.53
C TYR A 39 -16.35 -24.57 4.50
N ALA A 40 -16.22 -23.37 5.09
CA ALA A 40 -17.17 -22.85 6.07
C ALA A 40 -17.58 -21.41 5.73
N SER A 41 -18.80 -21.02 6.12
CA SER A 41 -19.36 -19.68 5.88
C SER A 41 -19.78 -18.95 7.16
N ASN A 42 -19.35 -19.44 8.33
CA ASN A 42 -19.65 -18.81 9.63
C ASN A 42 -18.81 -17.54 9.86
N GLY A 43 -19.13 -16.77 10.91
CA GLY A 43 -18.42 -15.52 11.21
C GLY A 43 -16.89 -15.67 11.38
N TYR A 44 -16.41 -16.82 11.85
CA TYR A 44 -14.98 -17.09 11.91
C TYR A 44 -14.36 -17.19 10.50
N ALA A 45 -14.99 -17.92 9.59
CA ALA A 45 -14.54 -18.05 8.21
C ALA A 45 -14.60 -16.72 7.45
N VAL A 46 -15.68 -15.95 7.62
CA VAL A 46 -15.84 -14.62 7.02
C VAL A 46 -14.76 -13.66 7.52
N ARG A 47 -14.51 -13.60 8.84
CA ARG A 47 -13.41 -12.78 9.37
C ARG A 47 -12.04 -13.24 8.89
N THR A 48 -11.79 -14.56 8.85
CA THR A 48 -10.53 -15.10 8.31
C THR A 48 -10.31 -14.61 6.88
N GLN A 49 -11.32 -14.73 6.02
CA GLN A 49 -11.23 -14.28 4.63
C GLN A 49 -10.94 -12.79 4.54
N ARG A 50 -11.71 -11.95 5.26
CA ARG A 50 -11.55 -10.48 5.22
C ARG A 50 -10.18 -10.05 5.73
N VAL A 51 -9.75 -10.56 6.88
CA VAL A 51 -8.42 -10.24 7.45
C VAL A 51 -7.29 -10.69 6.54
N ALA A 52 -7.37 -11.92 6.00
CA ALA A 52 -6.36 -12.41 5.07
C ALA A 52 -6.30 -11.56 3.80
N ARG A 53 -7.45 -11.17 3.26
CA ARG A 53 -7.55 -10.29 2.09
C ARG A 53 -6.96 -8.91 2.36
N SER A 54 -7.32 -8.26 3.47
CA SER A 54 -6.75 -6.97 3.85
C SER A 54 -5.23 -7.02 4.05
N LEU A 55 -4.70 -8.13 4.60
CA LEU A 55 -3.25 -8.33 4.70
C LEU A 55 -2.61 -8.47 3.31
N ILE A 56 -3.21 -9.24 2.40
CA ILE A 56 -2.73 -9.41 1.03
C ILE A 56 -2.76 -8.07 0.27
N ASP A 57 -3.85 -7.33 0.38
CA ASP A 57 -4.01 -6.03 -0.26
C ASP A 57 -3.03 -4.98 0.32
N SER A 58 -2.53 -5.18 1.55
CA SER A 58 -1.42 -4.41 2.14
C SER A 58 -0.02 -4.87 1.71
N GLY A 59 0.06 -5.78 0.73
CA GLY A 59 1.31 -6.27 0.15
C GLY A 59 1.97 -7.42 0.92
N LYS A 60 1.22 -8.13 1.80
CA LYS A 60 1.73 -9.32 2.51
C LYS A 60 1.47 -10.60 1.71
N ASP A 61 2.39 -11.55 1.82
CA ASP A 61 2.22 -12.88 1.24
C ASP A 61 1.57 -13.80 2.28
N VAL A 62 0.25 -13.97 2.24
CA VAL A 62 -0.51 -14.64 3.30
C VAL A 62 -0.95 -16.04 2.87
N PHE A 63 -0.72 -17.00 3.76
CA PHE A 63 -1.26 -18.36 3.67
C PHE A 63 -2.14 -18.65 4.88
N CYS A 64 -3.38 -19.06 4.65
CA CYS A 64 -4.29 -19.48 5.70
C CYS A 64 -4.10 -20.98 5.99
N PHE A 65 -3.38 -21.30 7.05
CA PHE A 65 -3.18 -22.68 7.50
C PHE A 65 -4.40 -23.14 8.30
N VAL A 66 -5.24 -23.96 7.71
CA VAL A 66 -6.40 -24.53 8.39
C VAL A 66 -5.89 -25.57 9.40
N ARG A 67 -6.54 -25.66 10.56
CA ARG A 67 -6.24 -26.68 11.59
C ARG A 67 -6.06 -28.06 10.95
N PRO A 68 -4.93 -28.76 11.20
CA PRO A 68 -4.74 -30.13 10.73
C PRO A 68 -5.94 -31.03 11.03
N GLY A 69 -6.31 -31.86 10.06
CA GLY A 69 -7.49 -32.73 10.11
C GLY A 69 -8.80 -32.10 9.63
N ARG A 70 -8.88 -30.76 9.48
CA ARG A 70 -10.08 -30.08 8.97
C ARG A 70 -10.00 -29.86 7.44
N PRO A 71 -11.12 -30.08 6.70
CA PRO A 71 -12.47 -30.43 7.17
C PRO A 71 -12.74 -31.94 7.25
N TRP A 72 -11.77 -32.82 7.11
CA TRP A 72 -12.01 -34.29 7.11
C TRP A 72 -12.58 -34.85 8.41
N GLU A 73 -12.37 -34.17 9.54
CA GLU A 73 -13.05 -34.43 10.81
C GLU A 73 -14.57 -34.10 10.81
N LEU A 74 -15.04 -33.35 9.82
CA LEU A 74 -16.44 -32.96 9.65
C LEU A 74 -17.16 -33.95 8.72
N ASN A 75 -18.49 -33.82 8.62
CA ASN A 75 -19.36 -34.73 7.85
C ASN A 75 -18.78 -35.08 6.46
N ALA A 76 -18.90 -36.35 6.06
CA ALA A 76 -18.23 -36.97 4.91
C ALA A 76 -18.42 -36.21 3.58
N ASN A 77 -19.56 -35.55 3.39
CA ASN A 77 -19.87 -34.80 2.16
C ASN A 77 -18.99 -33.55 1.95
N VAL A 78 -18.48 -32.92 3.03
CA VAL A 78 -17.58 -31.75 2.93
C VAL A 78 -16.11 -32.19 2.73
N ALA A 79 -15.78 -33.39 3.19
CA ALA A 79 -14.42 -33.91 3.24
C ALA A 79 -13.92 -34.50 1.91
N ASN A 80 -14.81 -35.04 1.08
CA ASN A 80 -14.46 -35.86 -0.08
C ASN A 80 -13.93 -35.08 -1.30
N SER A 81 -14.04 -33.75 -1.34
CA SER A 81 -13.71 -32.93 -2.52
C SER A 81 -12.65 -31.85 -2.29
N ILE A 82 -12.17 -31.65 -1.07
CA ILE A 82 -11.26 -30.53 -0.77
C ILE A 82 -9.79 -30.86 -1.12
N LYS A 83 -9.17 -29.97 -1.89
CA LYS A 83 -7.76 -30.08 -2.29
C LYS A 83 -6.84 -29.63 -1.14
N PRO A 84 -5.57 -30.10 -1.08
CA PRO A 84 -4.60 -29.64 -0.08
C PRO A 84 -4.35 -28.13 -0.10
N VAL A 85 -4.49 -27.49 -1.26
CA VAL A 85 -4.46 -26.04 -1.40
C VAL A 85 -5.72 -25.60 -2.12
N VAL A 86 -6.44 -24.64 -1.55
CA VAL A 86 -7.66 -24.05 -2.11
C VAL A 86 -7.50 -22.54 -2.16
N ASP A 87 -7.65 -21.94 -3.33
CA ASP A 87 -7.76 -20.48 -3.46
C ASP A 87 -9.23 -20.07 -3.41
N VAL A 88 -9.56 -19.14 -2.52
CA VAL A 88 -10.88 -18.51 -2.46
C VAL A 88 -10.68 -17.00 -2.58
N ASN A 89 -11.03 -16.44 -3.74
CA ASN A 89 -10.94 -15.00 -4.03
C ASN A 89 -9.55 -14.40 -3.71
N GLY A 90 -8.48 -15.11 -4.09
CA GLY A 90 -7.09 -14.71 -3.90
C GLY A 90 -6.52 -14.99 -2.51
N VAL A 91 -7.26 -15.66 -1.63
CA VAL A 91 -6.76 -16.15 -0.33
C VAL A 91 -6.47 -17.64 -0.44
N ARG A 92 -5.21 -18.02 -0.24
CA ARG A 92 -4.77 -19.42 -0.29
C ARG A 92 -4.94 -20.11 1.06
N TYR A 93 -5.78 -21.12 1.10
CA TYR A 93 -6.00 -22.01 2.23
C TYR A 93 -5.18 -23.29 2.09
N ILE A 94 -4.39 -23.60 3.11
CA ILE A 94 -3.58 -24.82 3.20
C ILE A 94 -4.28 -25.79 4.14
N HIS A 95 -4.61 -26.96 3.61
CA HIS A 95 -5.25 -28.07 4.32
C HIS A 95 -4.30 -29.26 4.45
N SER A 96 -4.24 -29.84 5.64
CA SER A 96 -3.44 -31.03 5.92
C SER A 96 -4.27 -32.10 6.63
N ARG A 97 -4.09 -33.37 6.25
CA ARG A 97 -4.76 -34.52 6.86
C ARG A 97 -4.02 -35.02 8.10
N TRP A 98 -4.69 -35.85 8.90
CA TRP A 98 -4.00 -36.64 9.92
C TRP A 98 -3.29 -37.82 9.27
N GLU A 99 -2.20 -38.27 9.89
CA GLU A 99 -1.67 -39.60 9.56
C GLU A 99 -2.73 -40.66 9.92
N ASN A 100 -3.15 -41.45 8.92
CA ASN A 100 -4.14 -42.52 9.03
C ASN A 100 -5.59 -42.09 9.32
N ASP A 101 -5.96 -40.81 9.15
CA ASP A 101 -7.34 -40.32 9.31
C ASP A 101 -7.99 -40.70 10.68
N ASN A 102 -7.18 -40.78 11.75
CA ASN A 102 -7.68 -41.17 13.09
C ASN A 102 -8.20 -39.95 13.88
N TYR A 103 -9.52 -39.74 13.83
CA TYR A 103 -10.16 -38.55 14.42
C TYR A 103 -10.51 -38.66 15.92
N ARG A 104 -10.31 -39.83 16.55
CA ARG A 104 -10.66 -40.09 17.96
C ARG A 104 -9.41 -40.30 18.82
N ILE A 105 -8.60 -39.26 18.92
CA ILE A 105 -7.34 -39.29 19.67
C ILE A 105 -7.40 -38.39 20.91
N SER A 106 -6.52 -38.65 21.89
CA SER A 106 -6.43 -37.85 23.12
C SER A 106 -5.99 -36.40 22.84
N GLU A 107 -6.27 -35.45 23.74
CA GLU A 107 -5.83 -34.05 23.58
C GLU A 107 -4.31 -33.91 23.41
N GLN A 108 -3.54 -34.75 24.12
CA GLN A 108 -2.08 -34.78 24.02
C GLN A 108 -1.61 -35.26 22.66
N GLU A 109 -2.26 -36.27 22.11
CA GLU A 109 -1.91 -36.82 20.80
C GLU A 109 -2.27 -35.84 19.68
N HIS A 110 -3.45 -35.22 19.79
CA HIS A 110 -3.85 -34.13 18.91
C HIS A 110 -2.84 -32.98 18.91
N LEU A 111 -2.33 -32.58 20.08
CA LEU A 111 -1.30 -31.55 20.21
C LEU A 111 0.00 -31.96 19.50
N LYS A 112 0.48 -33.20 19.70
CA LYS A 112 1.72 -33.70 19.07
C LYS A 112 1.63 -33.73 17.56
N GLN A 113 0.55 -34.30 17.02
CA GLN A 113 0.37 -34.39 15.58
C GLN A 113 0.19 -33.00 14.94
N SER A 114 -0.57 -32.10 15.59
CA SER A 114 -0.69 -30.71 15.12
C SER A 114 0.65 -29.97 15.14
N PHE A 115 1.45 -30.17 16.20
CA PHE A 115 2.78 -29.59 16.32
C PHE A 115 3.70 -30.07 15.20
N ALA A 116 3.79 -31.39 14.97
CA ALA A 116 4.61 -31.97 13.91
C ALA A 116 4.20 -31.42 12.54
N GLN A 117 2.91 -31.38 12.26
CA GLN A 117 2.39 -30.87 10.99
C GLN A 117 2.68 -29.38 10.80
N PHE A 118 2.53 -28.55 11.84
CA PHE A 118 2.88 -27.13 11.74
C PHE A 118 4.38 -26.91 11.60
N CYS A 119 5.23 -27.69 12.26
CA CYS A 119 6.68 -27.63 12.06
C CYS A 119 7.05 -27.89 10.60
N GLU A 120 6.51 -28.96 10.01
CA GLU A 120 6.71 -29.29 8.60
C GLU A 120 6.21 -28.16 7.68
N LEU A 121 4.96 -27.73 7.86
CA LEU A 121 4.37 -26.69 7.02
C LEU A 121 5.10 -25.36 7.14
N PHE A 122 5.53 -24.95 8.33
CA PHE A 122 6.29 -23.71 8.50
C PHE A 122 7.69 -23.83 7.89
N GLN A 123 8.34 -25.00 7.93
CA GLN A 123 9.61 -25.22 7.23
C GLN A 123 9.45 -25.19 5.70
N ILE A 124 8.34 -25.72 5.16
CA ILE A 124 8.04 -25.71 3.72
C ILE A 124 7.69 -24.29 3.24
N TYR A 125 6.71 -23.67 3.89
CA TYR A 125 6.17 -22.38 3.44
C TYR A 125 6.98 -21.18 3.95
N ARG A 126 7.85 -21.38 4.94
CA ARG A 126 8.82 -20.39 5.45
C ARG A 126 8.22 -19.03 5.83
N PRO A 127 7.12 -18.96 6.60
CA PRO A 127 6.59 -17.67 7.05
C PRO A 127 7.61 -16.89 7.89
N GLU A 128 7.64 -15.57 7.71
CA GLU A 128 8.34 -14.65 8.62
C GLU A 128 7.62 -14.55 9.96
N LYS A 129 6.29 -14.63 9.96
CA LYS A 129 5.45 -14.35 11.11
C LYS A 129 4.28 -15.34 11.15
N ILE A 130 3.93 -15.80 12.35
CA ILE A 130 2.76 -16.66 12.58
C ILE A 130 1.72 -15.86 13.36
N ILE A 131 0.50 -15.85 12.86
CA ILE A 131 -0.68 -15.35 13.58
C ILE A 131 -1.61 -16.54 13.74
N ALA A 132 -1.88 -16.96 14.96
CA ALA A 132 -2.93 -17.97 15.21
C ALA A 132 -4.23 -17.28 15.62
N ALA A 133 -5.36 -17.72 15.08
CA ALA A 133 -6.69 -17.26 15.47
C ALA A 133 -7.39 -18.31 16.33
N SER A 134 -8.10 -17.86 17.37
CA SER A 134 -8.77 -18.70 18.39
C SER A 134 -9.23 -20.08 17.92
N ASN A 135 -9.12 -21.12 18.75
CA ASN A 135 -8.81 -21.12 20.19
C ASN A 135 -7.47 -21.83 20.51
N TRP A 136 -7.22 -22.12 21.79
CA TRP A 136 -6.02 -22.84 22.24
C TRP A 136 -5.75 -24.15 21.48
N LYS A 137 -6.77 -24.86 20.98
CA LYS A 137 -6.57 -26.13 20.24
C LYS A 137 -5.73 -25.96 18.98
N ILE A 138 -5.69 -24.74 18.45
CA ILE A 138 -4.97 -24.38 17.22
C ILE A 138 -3.75 -23.54 17.58
N ALA A 139 -3.95 -22.57 18.47
CA ALA A 139 -2.90 -21.63 18.81
C ALA A 139 -1.79 -22.26 19.68
N LEU A 140 -2.11 -23.25 20.53
CA LEU A 140 -1.11 -23.94 21.35
C LEU A 140 -0.10 -24.75 20.53
N PRO A 141 -0.52 -25.64 19.59
CA PRO A 141 0.43 -26.32 18.71
C PRO A 141 1.16 -25.36 17.77
N ALA A 142 0.49 -24.35 17.21
CA ALA A 142 1.13 -23.35 16.34
C ALA A 142 2.18 -22.52 17.09
N TRP A 143 1.91 -22.14 18.33
CA TRP A 143 2.88 -21.48 19.21
C TRP A 143 4.09 -22.38 19.50
N ALA A 144 3.85 -23.66 19.83
CA ALA A 144 4.92 -24.59 20.12
C ALA A 144 5.85 -24.75 18.89
N ALA A 145 5.27 -24.90 17.70
CA ALA A 145 6.02 -24.98 16.44
C ALA A 145 6.77 -23.66 16.13
N ALA A 146 6.11 -22.51 16.29
CA ALA A 146 6.74 -21.19 16.13
C ALA A 146 7.95 -21.04 17.08
N LYS A 147 7.80 -21.49 18.33
CA LYS A 147 8.88 -21.40 19.33
C LYS A 147 10.05 -22.32 19.00
N ALA A 148 9.78 -23.56 18.59
CA ALA A 148 10.79 -24.54 18.19
C ALA A 148 11.59 -24.09 16.94
N LEU A 149 10.92 -23.39 16.01
CA LEU A 149 11.52 -22.84 14.78
C LEU A 149 12.02 -21.40 14.92
N ASN A 150 11.89 -20.80 16.10
CA ASN A 150 12.30 -19.42 16.39
C ASN A 150 11.59 -18.34 15.55
N ILE A 151 10.31 -18.55 15.23
CA ILE A 151 9.46 -17.63 14.45
C ILE A 151 8.66 -16.74 15.42
N PRO A 152 8.55 -15.41 15.17
CA PRO A 152 7.64 -14.53 15.88
C PRO A 152 6.17 -15.00 15.83
N PHE A 153 5.49 -14.96 16.98
CA PHE A 153 4.14 -15.50 17.13
C PHE A 153 3.17 -14.47 17.75
N ALA A 154 2.08 -14.19 17.03
CA ALA A 154 0.94 -13.44 17.53
C ALA A 154 -0.26 -14.36 17.79
N TYR A 155 -1.08 -13.99 18.78
CA TYR A 155 -2.33 -14.67 19.05
C TYR A 155 -3.54 -13.74 18.90
N GLU A 156 -4.42 -14.02 17.93
CA GLU A 156 -5.70 -13.33 17.74
C GLU A 156 -6.81 -14.07 18.47
N ILE A 157 -7.29 -13.47 19.56
CA ILE A 157 -8.39 -13.99 20.37
C ILE A 157 -9.70 -13.38 19.88
N ARG A 158 -10.47 -14.17 19.14
CA ARG A 158 -11.73 -13.79 18.48
C ARG A 158 -12.98 -14.04 19.33
N GLY A 159 -12.84 -14.77 20.43
CA GLY A 159 -13.92 -15.07 21.35
C GLY A 159 -13.47 -16.02 22.45
N PHE A 160 -14.34 -16.22 23.44
CA PHE A 160 -14.13 -17.14 24.55
C PHE A 160 -15.07 -18.33 24.40
N TRP A 161 -14.53 -19.48 23.97
CA TRP A 161 -15.33 -20.65 23.61
C TRP A 161 -16.03 -21.26 24.83
N GLU A 162 -15.40 -21.19 25.99
CA GLU A 162 -15.98 -21.61 27.26
C GLU A 162 -17.18 -20.74 27.64
N LEU A 163 -17.15 -19.42 27.35
CA LEU A 163 -18.28 -18.53 27.57
C LEU A 163 -19.40 -18.75 26.55
N SER A 164 -19.02 -19.08 25.31
CA SER A 164 -19.99 -19.43 24.26
C SER A 164 -20.71 -20.75 24.55
N ARG A 165 -20.03 -21.69 25.22
CA ARG A 165 -20.59 -22.97 25.61
C ARG A 165 -21.56 -22.85 26.79
N ILE A 166 -21.21 -22.09 27.84
CA ILE A 166 -22.13 -21.92 29.00
C ILE A 166 -23.44 -21.20 28.63
N ALA A 167 -23.46 -20.47 27.51
CA ALA A 167 -24.69 -19.90 26.98
C ALA A 167 -25.70 -20.97 26.52
N ARG A 168 -25.21 -22.18 26.21
CA ARG A 168 -26.02 -23.35 25.79
C ARG A 168 -26.10 -24.44 26.86
N GLU A 169 -25.02 -24.62 27.60
CA GLU A 169 -24.85 -25.61 28.67
C GLU A 169 -24.42 -24.90 29.97
N PRO A 170 -25.33 -24.24 30.72
CA PRO A 170 -24.97 -23.45 31.90
C PRO A 170 -24.18 -24.24 32.96
N GLU A 171 -24.48 -25.54 33.13
CA GLU A 171 -23.79 -26.45 34.03
C GLU A 171 -22.30 -26.68 33.66
N TYR A 172 -21.90 -26.40 32.42
CA TYR A 172 -20.51 -26.52 31.98
C TYR A 172 -19.57 -25.62 32.81
N LYS A 173 -20.08 -24.49 33.33
CA LYS A 173 -19.34 -23.52 34.15
C LYS A 173 -18.69 -24.15 35.39
N GLU A 174 -19.35 -25.16 35.96
CA GLU A 174 -18.89 -25.85 37.17
C GLU A 174 -17.89 -26.98 36.87
N THR A 175 -17.66 -27.30 35.59
CA THR A 175 -16.76 -28.39 35.21
C THR A 175 -15.28 -27.99 35.29
N PRO A 176 -14.37 -28.95 35.57
CA PRO A 176 -12.93 -28.70 35.45
C PRO A 176 -12.50 -28.30 34.03
N SER A 177 -13.25 -28.71 33.00
CA SER A 177 -12.95 -28.43 31.60
C SER A 177 -13.11 -26.95 31.24
N PHE A 178 -14.14 -26.28 31.77
CA PHE A 178 -14.30 -24.82 31.64
C PHE A 178 -13.06 -24.06 32.12
N LYS A 179 -12.55 -24.43 33.30
CA LYS A 179 -11.34 -23.82 33.87
C LYS A 179 -10.09 -24.13 33.02
N LYS A 180 -9.98 -25.35 32.49
CA LYS A 180 -8.84 -25.74 31.64
C LYS A 180 -8.78 -24.96 30.33
N GLU A 181 -9.91 -24.76 29.65
CA GLU A 181 -9.96 -23.97 28.41
C GLU A 181 -9.47 -22.54 28.66
N ASN A 182 -10.00 -21.89 29.69
CA ASN A 182 -9.57 -20.56 30.11
C ASN A 182 -8.06 -20.50 30.40
N ILE A 183 -7.53 -21.47 31.17
CA ILE A 183 -6.11 -21.55 31.51
C ILE A 183 -5.24 -21.74 30.27
N ARG A 184 -5.66 -22.58 29.32
CA ARG A 184 -4.90 -22.89 28.10
C ARG A 184 -4.87 -21.70 27.15
N ASP A 185 -5.99 -21.02 26.93
CA ASP A 185 -6.04 -19.80 26.11
C ASP A 185 -5.20 -18.68 26.74
N THR A 186 -5.35 -18.47 28.04
CA THR A 186 -4.55 -17.49 28.81
C THR A 186 -3.06 -17.83 28.77
N PHE A 187 -2.70 -19.11 28.81
CA PHE A 187 -1.31 -19.55 28.67
C PHE A 187 -0.75 -19.15 27.31
N VAL A 188 -1.42 -19.48 26.21
CA VAL A 188 -0.95 -19.14 24.85
C VAL A 188 -0.83 -17.63 24.68
N ALA A 189 -1.83 -16.86 25.14
CA ALA A 189 -1.81 -15.41 25.10
C ALA A 189 -0.59 -14.80 25.83
N ASN A 190 -0.24 -15.35 26.99
CA ASN A 190 0.94 -14.91 27.73
C ASN A 190 2.26 -15.23 27.02
N GLN A 191 2.31 -16.33 26.27
CA GLN A 191 3.50 -16.71 25.51
C GLN A 191 3.65 -15.95 24.19
N ALA A 192 2.58 -15.34 23.67
CA ALA A 192 2.63 -14.59 22.43
C ALA A 192 3.49 -13.32 22.56
N ASP A 193 4.13 -12.95 21.45
CA ASP A 193 4.86 -11.69 21.31
C ASP A 193 3.86 -10.51 21.25
N LYS A 194 2.71 -10.73 20.59
CA LYS A 194 1.57 -9.80 20.55
C LYS A 194 0.24 -10.54 20.64
N VAL A 195 -0.75 -9.92 21.26
CA VAL A 195 -2.13 -10.43 21.35
C VAL A 195 -3.07 -9.44 20.66
N PHE A 196 -3.92 -9.95 19.78
CA PHE A 196 -4.99 -9.19 19.14
C PHE A 196 -6.34 -9.64 19.68
N THR A 197 -7.28 -8.71 19.87
CA THR A 197 -8.65 -9.04 20.27
C THR A 197 -9.65 -8.04 19.72
N LEU A 198 -10.96 -8.32 19.80
CA LEU A 198 -11.97 -7.64 18.97
C LEU A 198 -12.64 -6.43 19.62
N SER A 199 -12.49 -6.26 20.93
CA SER A 199 -13.09 -5.16 21.68
C SER A 199 -12.29 -4.83 22.94
N TYR A 200 -12.51 -3.65 23.48
CA TYR A 200 -11.98 -3.24 24.77
C TYR A 200 -12.55 -4.08 25.91
N THR A 201 -13.80 -4.51 25.82
CA THR A 201 -14.37 -5.50 26.76
C THR A 201 -13.61 -6.83 26.77
N MET A 202 -13.22 -7.35 25.59
CA MET A 202 -12.37 -8.55 25.52
C MET A 202 -10.96 -8.30 26.04
N LYS A 203 -10.37 -7.13 25.75
CA LYS A 203 -9.07 -6.73 26.31
C LYS A 203 -9.10 -6.71 27.83
N ALA A 204 -10.14 -6.12 28.43
CA ALA A 204 -10.34 -6.11 29.87
C ALA A 204 -10.43 -7.54 30.45
N GLU A 205 -11.17 -8.43 29.78
CA GLU A 205 -11.28 -9.83 30.19
C GLU A 205 -9.94 -10.58 30.11
N LEU A 206 -9.14 -10.36 29.07
CA LEU A 206 -7.79 -10.94 28.95
C LEU A 206 -6.84 -10.40 30.02
N THR A 207 -6.90 -9.11 30.31
CA THR A 207 -6.12 -8.50 31.40
C THR A 207 -6.53 -9.06 32.75
N ARG A 208 -7.84 -9.26 32.99
CA ARG A 208 -8.36 -9.92 34.20
C ARG A 208 -7.86 -11.37 34.34
N ARG A 209 -7.69 -12.07 33.22
CA ARG A 209 -7.09 -13.42 33.18
C ARG A 209 -5.57 -13.43 33.39
N GLY A 210 -4.92 -12.26 33.43
CA GLY A 210 -3.49 -12.11 33.70
C GLY A 210 -2.62 -11.94 32.45
N VAL A 211 -3.20 -11.57 31.30
CA VAL A 211 -2.45 -11.20 30.10
C VAL A 211 -2.07 -9.71 30.19
N SER A 212 -0.80 -9.41 29.95
CA SER A 212 -0.28 -8.05 30.07
C SER A 212 -0.92 -7.07 29.07
N GLN A 213 -1.35 -5.90 29.55
CA GLN A 213 -2.17 -4.96 28.77
C GLN A 213 -1.42 -4.38 27.55
N GLU A 214 -0.11 -4.18 27.66
CA GLU A 214 0.78 -3.66 26.60
C GLU A 214 0.95 -4.65 25.43
N LYS A 215 0.77 -5.95 25.70
CA LYS A 215 0.76 -6.98 24.66
C LYS A 215 -0.54 -6.97 23.84
N ILE A 216 -1.63 -6.44 24.40
CA ILE A 216 -2.97 -6.55 23.80
C ILE A 216 -3.29 -5.32 22.94
N SER A 217 -3.46 -5.53 21.64
CA SER A 217 -4.02 -4.57 20.70
C SER A 217 -5.46 -4.95 20.37
N VAL A 218 -6.35 -3.94 20.31
CA VAL A 218 -7.75 -4.13 19.91
C VAL A 218 -7.86 -3.89 18.40
N ILE A 219 -8.42 -4.85 17.68
CA ILE A 219 -8.70 -4.80 16.25
C ILE A 219 -10.15 -5.24 16.07
N HIS A 220 -11.02 -4.25 15.93
CA HIS A 220 -12.46 -4.48 15.85
C HIS A 220 -12.87 -5.36 14.67
N ASN A 221 -14.09 -5.89 14.73
CA ASN A 221 -14.73 -6.39 13.53
C ASN A 221 -14.94 -5.23 12.56
N GLY A 222 -14.57 -5.47 11.31
CA GLY A 222 -14.62 -4.48 10.25
C GLY A 222 -14.95 -5.12 8.92
N LEU A 223 -15.13 -4.25 7.94
CA LEU A 223 -15.31 -4.64 6.54
C LEU A 223 -13.98 -4.46 5.80
N ASP A 224 -13.76 -5.32 4.81
CA ASP A 224 -12.68 -5.18 3.84
C ASP A 224 -13.05 -4.11 2.79
N THR A 225 -14.32 -4.09 2.36
CA THR A 225 -14.86 -3.07 1.45
C THR A 225 -16.29 -2.69 1.84
N LEU A 226 -16.73 -1.50 1.45
CA LEU A 226 -18.12 -1.08 1.63
C LEU A 226 -18.99 -1.76 0.56
N PRO A 227 -20.17 -2.32 0.93
CA PRO A 227 -21.01 -3.02 -0.04
C PRO A 227 -21.69 -2.06 -1.01
N HIS A 228 -21.99 -2.57 -2.21
CA HIS A 228 -22.92 -1.90 -3.11
C HIS A 228 -24.35 -2.01 -2.55
N ILE A 229 -25.06 -0.89 -2.49
CA ILE A 229 -26.44 -0.87 -1.98
C ILE A 229 -27.39 -1.14 -3.15
N GLU A 230 -27.94 -2.35 -3.17
CA GLU A 230 -28.95 -2.75 -4.15
C GLU A 230 -30.32 -2.13 -3.85
N SER A 231 -31.09 -1.83 -4.91
CA SER A 231 -32.52 -1.56 -4.78
C SER A 231 -33.29 -2.84 -4.44
N ALA A 232 -34.38 -2.72 -3.69
CA ALA A 232 -35.22 -3.87 -3.35
C ALA A 232 -35.71 -4.60 -4.62
N ASN A 233 -35.41 -5.89 -4.73
CA ASN A 233 -35.85 -6.72 -5.84
C ASN A 233 -37.36 -7.02 -5.72
N GLY A 234 -38.15 -6.57 -6.70
CA GLY A 234 -39.61 -6.73 -6.72
C GLY A 234 -40.08 -8.20 -6.86
N GLU A 235 -39.31 -9.04 -7.55
CA GLU A 235 -39.61 -10.47 -7.67
C GLU A 235 -39.42 -11.17 -6.32
N LEU A 236 -38.32 -10.89 -5.63
CA LEU A 236 -38.05 -11.44 -4.29
C LEU A 236 -39.07 -10.95 -3.25
N ARG A 237 -39.53 -9.69 -3.34
CA ARG A 237 -40.66 -9.19 -2.51
C ARG A 237 -41.91 -10.02 -2.71
N THR A 238 -42.25 -10.30 -3.97
CA THR A 238 -43.44 -11.08 -4.35
C THR A 238 -43.32 -12.51 -3.86
N GLU A 239 -42.15 -13.15 -4.04
CA GLU A 239 -41.86 -14.51 -3.56
C GLU A 239 -42.03 -14.64 -2.04
N LEU A 240 -41.57 -13.63 -1.29
CA LEU A 240 -41.63 -13.63 0.17
C LEU A 240 -42.96 -13.08 0.74
N GLY A 241 -43.91 -12.70 -0.11
CA GLY A 241 -45.21 -12.16 0.32
C GLY A 241 -45.12 -10.81 1.03
N ILE A 242 -44.15 -9.97 0.64
CA ILE A 242 -43.92 -8.62 1.17
C ILE A 242 -44.51 -7.59 0.21
N SER A 243 -45.48 -6.79 0.68
CA SER A 243 -46.07 -5.68 -0.08
C SER A 243 -45.29 -4.37 0.08
N ASP A 244 -45.58 -3.38 -0.76
CA ASP A 244 -44.97 -2.05 -0.66
C ASP A 244 -45.39 -1.26 0.60
N SER A 245 -46.54 -1.61 1.18
CA SER A 245 -47.03 -1.02 2.43
C SER A 245 -46.41 -1.63 3.69
N ASP A 246 -45.83 -2.83 3.59
CA ASP A 246 -45.31 -3.54 4.75
C ASP A 246 -44.00 -2.93 5.25
N LYS A 247 -43.87 -2.85 6.58
CA LYS A 247 -42.60 -2.55 7.24
C LYS A 247 -41.87 -3.83 7.59
N VAL A 248 -40.64 -3.98 7.10
CA VAL A 248 -39.86 -5.21 7.24
C VAL A 248 -38.83 -5.05 8.36
N VAL A 249 -39.07 -5.77 9.45
CA VAL A 249 -38.13 -5.98 10.56
C VAL A 249 -37.27 -7.19 10.21
N GLY A 250 -35.95 -7.06 10.28
CA GLY A 250 -35.04 -8.09 9.79
C GLY A 250 -34.02 -8.58 10.80
N TYR A 251 -33.62 -9.84 10.66
CA TYR A 251 -32.42 -10.41 11.26
C TYR A 251 -31.61 -11.15 10.20
N VAL A 252 -30.30 -10.88 10.11
CA VAL A 252 -29.40 -11.55 9.15
C VAL A 252 -28.23 -12.15 9.92
N GLY A 253 -28.13 -13.48 9.93
CA GLY A 253 -27.03 -14.19 10.56
C GLY A 253 -27.38 -15.59 11.07
N SER A 254 -26.41 -16.24 11.72
CA SER A 254 -26.64 -17.55 12.34
C SER A 254 -27.62 -17.47 13.51
N ILE A 255 -28.52 -18.45 13.58
CA ILE A 255 -29.48 -18.62 14.67
C ILE A 255 -28.81 -19.42 15.79
N THR A 256 -28.58 -18.80 16.94
CA THR A 256 -28.04 -19.45 18.14
C THR A 256 -28.75 -18.95 19.39
N GLU A 257 -28.83 -19.78 20.43
CA GLU A 257 -29.62 -19.52 21.65
C GLU A 257 -29.34 -18.18 22.34
N TYR A 258 -28.11 -17.67 22.28
CA TYR A 258 -27.75 -16.39 22.91
C TYR A 258 -28.06 -15.15 22.05
N GLU A 259 -28.58 -15.32 20.83
CA GLU A 259 -28.95 -14.21 19.93
C GLU A 259 -30.30 -13.59 20.27
N GLY A 260 -31.12 -14.26 21.09
CA GLY A 260 -32.36 -13.71 21.67
C GLY A 260 -33.51 -13.53 20.66
N LEU A 261 -33.58 -14.39 19.64
CA LEU A 261 -34.60 -14.27 18.58
C LEU A 261 -36.01 -14.56 19.07
N GLU A 262 -36.16 -15.33 20.14
CA GLU A 262 -37.42 -15.55 20.84
C GLU A 262 -38.04 -14.23 21.34
N VAL A 263 -37.21 -13.31 21.85
CA VAL A 263 -37.65 -11.99 22.32
C VAL A 263 -38.13 -11.13 21.15
N LEU A 264 -37.44 -11.21 20.01
CA LEU A 264 -37.82 -10.49 18.78
C LEU A 264 -39.11 -11.02 18.18
N ILE A 265 -39.26 -12.34 18.06
CA ILE A 265 -40.48 -12.96 17.53
C ILE A 265 -41.67 -12.58 18.39
N GLU A 266 -41.53 -12.66 19.72
CA GLU A 266 -42.59 -12.31 20.66
C GLU A 266 -42.94 -10.81 20.63
N ALA A 267 -41.95 -9.93 20.54
CA ALA A 267 -42.19 -8.49 20.38
C ALA A 267 -42.94 -8.16 19.08
N CYS A 268 -42.56 -8.79 17.95
CA CYS A 268 -43.26 -8.60 16.68
C CYS A 268 -44.69 -9.14 16.72
N ARG A 269 -44.91 -10.32 17.33
CA ARG A 269 -46.25 -10.90 17.53
C ARG A 269 -47.17 -9.92 18.26
N GLN A 270 -46.71 -9.36 19.37
CA GLN A 270 -47.51 -8.40 20.15
C GLN A 270 -47.80 -7.10 19.40
N LEU A 271 -46.85 -6.57 18.61
CA LEU A 271 -47.08 -5.37 17.80
C LEU A 271 -48.16 -5.61 16.72
N ILE A 272 -48.16 -6.79 16.10
CA ILE A 272 -49.17 -7.17 15.11
C ILE A 272 -50.55 -7.30 15.76
N GLU A 273 -50.62 -7.90 16.96
CA GLU A 273 -51.86 -7.98 17.75
C GLU A 273 -52.37 -6.58 18.17
N GLU A 274 -51.47 -5.62 18.34
CA GLU A 274 -51.77 -4.21 18.59
C GLU A 274 -52.13 -3.41 17.32
N GLY A 275 -52.10 -4.06 16.15
CA GLY A 275 -52.56 -3.50 14.87
C GLY A 275 -51.46 -2.94 13.96
N GLU A 276 -50.18 -3.14 14.30
CA GLU A 276 -49.06 -2.68 13.49
C GLU A 276 -48.85 -3.54 12.23
N GLN A 277 -48.64 -2.89 11.08
CA GLN A 277 -48.44 -3.57 9.80
C GLN A 277 -46.94 -3.87 9.57
N ILE A 278 -46.45 -4.95 10.19
CA ILE A 278 -45.04 -5.37 10.09
C ILE A 278 -44.87 -6.81 9.56
N LYS A 279 -43.74 -7.08 8.92
CA LYS A 279 -43.25 -8.41 8.54
C LYS A 279 -41.90 -8.66 9.23
N LEU A 280 -41.71 -9.83 9.82
CA LEU A 280 -40.42 -10.26 10.39
C LEU A 280 -39.70 -11.18 9.40
N LEU A 281 -38.56 -10.75 8.89
CA LEU A 281 -37.71 -11.49 7.95
C LEU A 281 -36.45 -12.03 8.66
N LEU A 282 -36.37 -13.35 8.82
CA LEU A 282 -35.23 -14.04 9.41
C LEU A 282 -34.40 -14.72 8.31
N VAL A 283 -33.18 -14.21 8.10
CA VAL A 283 -32.25 -14.67 7.07
C VAL A 283 -31.08 -15.40 7.71
N GLY A 284 -31.04 -16.73 7.54
CA GLY A 284 -30.05 -17.61 8.14
C GLY A 284 -30.66 -18.85 8.75
N ASP A 285 -29.81 -19.65 9.36
CA ASP A 285 -30.17 -20.95 9.94
C ASP A 285 -29.29 -21.25 11.17
N HIS A 286 -29.61 -22.32 11.89
CA HIS A 286 -28.84 -22.82 13.03
C HIS A 286 -27.40 -23.18 12.62
N GLN A 287 -26.45 -22.97 13.52
CA GLN A 287 -25.05 -23.31 13.25
C GLN A 287 -24.86 -24.83 13.17
N PRO A 288 -24.22 -25.36 12.12
CA PRO A 288 -24.09 -26.80 11.86
C PRO A 288 -22.93 -27.42 12.63
N VAL A 289 -22.61 -26.92 13.84
CA VAL A 289 -21.40 -27.32 14.55
C VAL A 289 -21.61 -28.55 15.45
N ASP A 290 -22.85 -28.92 15.78
CA ASP A 290 -23.14 -30.01 16.73
C ASP A 290 -24.17 -31.06 16.22
N GLY A 291 -24.45 -31.13 14.92
CA GLY A 291 -25.19 -32.26 14.33
C GLY A 291 -26.67 -32.38 14.68
N VAL A 292 -27.34 -31.28 15.03
CA VAL A 292 -28.79 -31.25 15.26
C VAL A 292 -29.46 -30.61 14.04
N ASP A 293 -30.21 -31.42 13.28
CA ASP A 293 -31.07 -30.94 12.20
C ASP A 293 -32.23 -30.12 12.80
N GLY A 294 -32.09 -28.80 12.77
CA GLY A 294 -33.08 -27.84 13.28
C GLY A 294 -34.24 -27.64 12.30
N ASN A 295 -34.96 -28.71 11.95
CA ASN A 295 -36.27 -28.61 11.31
C ASN A 295 -37.36 -28.67 12.39
N GLU A 296 -37.64 -27.54 13.01
CA GLU A 296 -38.91 -27.34 13.72
C GLU A 296 -39.75 -26.34 12.92
N SER A 297 -40.69 -26.90 12.17
CA SER A 297 -41.85 -26.23 11.63
C SER A 297 -42.77 -25.84 12.78
N ASP A 298 -42.84 -24.55 13.12
CA ASP A 298 -43.99 -24.07 13.87
C ASP A 298 -44.43 -22.64 13.48
N SER A 299 -45.75 -22.56 13.31
CA SER A 299 -46.66 -21.46 12.96
C SER A 299 -46.69 -20.93 11.51
N ASP A 300 -47.80 -21.22 10.83
CA ASP A 300 -48.32 -20.66 9.56
C ASP A 300 -48.71 -19.17 9.65
N SER A 301 -47.79 -18.34 10.13
CA SER A 301 -48.02 -16.91 10.27
C SER A 301 -47.47 -16.17 9.05
N SER A 302 -48.35 -15.59 8.24
CA SER A 302 -47.98 -14.84 7.02
C SER A 302 -47.08 -13.62 7.26
N TRP A 303 -46.88 -13.23 8.52
CA TRP A 303 -45.99 -12.14 8.94
C TRP A 303 -44.57 -12.58 9.27
N LEU A 304 -44.31 -13.88 9.48
CA LEU A 304 -43.02 -14.43 9.88
C LEU A 304 -42.37 -15.21 8.73
N ILE A 305 -41.34 -14.62 8.13
CA ILE A 305 -40.66 -15.13 6.95
C ILE A 305 -39.30 -15.69 7.37
N ARG A 306 -39.07 -16.98 7.11
CA ARG A 306 -37.79 -17.66 7.36
C ARG A 306 -37.22 -18.16 6.06
N THR A 307 -36.04 -17.68 5.69
CA THR A 307 -35.41 -18.06 4.41
C THR A 307 -34.53 -19.30 4.52
N GLY A 308 -34.19 -19.70 5.75
CA GLY A 308 -33.09 -20.65 5.98
C GLY A 308 -31.74 -20.08 5.54
N ARG A 309 -30.76 -20.97 5.31
CA ARG A 309 -29.42 -20.57 4.90
C ARG A 309 -29.40 -20.06 3.46
N VAL A 310 -28.94 -18.82 3.30
CA VAL A 310 -28.72 -18.19 1.99
C VAL A 310 -27.23 -18.12 1.66
N SER A 311 -26.89 -18.14 0.37
CA SER A 311 -25.52 -17.93 -0.08
C SER A 311 -25.11 -16.46 0.10
N GLN A 312 -23.83 -16.22 0.39
CA GLN A 312 -23.33 -14.88 0.75
C GLN A 312 -23.54 -13.83 -0.35
N ASP A 313 -23.48 -14.23 -1.61
CA ASP A 313 -23.77 -13.40 -2.79
C ASP A 313 -25.22 -12.91 -2.86
N LYS A 314 -26.18 -13.62 -2.23
CA LYS A 314 -27.60 -13.23 -2.19
C LYS A 314 -27.97 -12.37 -0.99
N VAL A 315 -27.12 -12.29 0.04
CA VAL A 315 -27.36 -11.50 1.26
C VAL A 315 -27.68 -10.01 0.98
N PRO A 316 -27.03 -9.32 0.02
CA PRO A 316 -27.37 -7.93 -0.31
C PRO A 316 -28.86 -7.74 -0.67
N ASN A 317 -29.45 -8.69 -1.41
CA ASN A 317 -30.84 -8.62 -1.84
C ASN A 317 -31.80 -8.61 -0.65
N TYR A 318 -31.49 -9.38 0.41
CA TYR A 318 -32.32 -9.40 1.62
C TYR A 318 -32.15 -8.14 2.45
N PHE A 319 -30.92 -7.60 2.57
CA PHE A 319 -30.74 -6.30 3.21
C PHE A 319 -31.57 -5.23 2.50
N ALA A 320 -31.63 -5.22 1.17
CA ALA A 320 -32.44 -4.26 0.41
C ALA A 320 -33.94 -4.29 0.76
N LEU A 321 -34.48 -5.42 1.23
CA LEU A 321 -35.88 -5.55 1.65
C LEU A 321 -36.16 -5.00 3.06
N ILE A 322 -35.15 -4.94 3.93
CA ILE A 322 -35.31 -4.69 5.36
C ILE A 322 -35.30 -3.18 5.66
N ASP A 323 -36.28 -2.72 6.44
CA ASP A 323 -36.37 -1.34 6.95
C ASP A 323 -35.54 -1.13 8.22
N THR A 324 -35.57 -2.10 9.14
CA THR A 324 -34.79 -2.08 10.38
C THR A 324 -34.25 -3.45 10.72
N ILE A 325 -32.96 -3.53 11.06
CA ILE A 325 -32.30 -4.77 11.50
C ILE A 325 -32.32 -4.81 13.03
N VAL A 326 -32.65 -5.96 13.60
CA VAL A 326 -32.63 -6.17 15.04
C VAL A 326 -31.50 -7.12 15.43
N ILE A 327 -30.75 -6.80 16.49
CA ILE A 327 -29.74 -7.68 17.09
C ILE A 327 -30.08 -7.86 18.58
N PRO A 328 -30.99 -8.80 18.92
CA PRO A 328 -31.63 -8.85 20.23
C PRO A 328 -30.87 -9.74 21.24
N ARG A 329 -29.53 -9.67 21.25
CA ARG A 329 -28.70 -10.56 22.09
C ARG A 329 -29.11 -10.56 23.56
N ARG A 330 -29.14 -11.75 24.15
CA ARG A 330 -29.46 -11.95 25.58
C ARG A 330 -28.39 -11.37 26.50
N ASN A 331 -28.76 -11.06 27.74
CA ASN A 331 -27.84 -10.56 28.76
C ASN A 331 -26.98 -11.69 29.38
N LEU A 332 -26.13 -12.31 28.57
CA LEU A 332 -25.21 -13.38 28.95
C LEU A 332 -23.75 -12.92 28.91
N ASP A 333 -22.86 -13.58 29.66
CA ASP A 333 -21.43 -13.24 29.76
C ASP A 333 -20.76 -13.07 28.37
N VAL A 334 -21.00 -14.01 27.45
CA VAL A 334 -20.46 -13.95 26.07
C VAL A 334 -21.02 -12.77 25.28
N CYS A 335 -22.25 -12.35 25.55
CA CYS A 335 -22.92 -11.25 24.88
C CYS A 335 -22.51 -9.87 25.39
N GLN A 336 -22.10 -9.79 26.65
CA GLN A 336 -21.52 -8.57 27.20
C GLN A 336 -20.08 -8.32 26.75
N ILE A 337 -19.35 -9.38 26.39
CA ILE A 337 -17.90 -9.32 26.16
C ILE A 337 -17.53 -9.43 24.67
N VAL A 338 -18.11 -10.35 23.89
CA VAL A 338 -17.63 -10.65 22.52
C VAL A 338 -18.47 -9.89 21.48
N PRO A 339 -17.88 -9.05 20.60
CA PRO A 339 -18.64 -8.28 19.62
C PRO A 339 -19.13 -9.16 18.45
N PRO A 340 -20.40 -9.03 18.01
CA PRO A 340 -20.88 -9.69 16.80
C PRO A 340 -20.48 -8.92 15.54
N MET A 341 -20.30 -9.61 14.40
CA MET A 341 -19.99 -8.97 13.12
C MET A 341 -21.21 -8.30 12.46
N LYS A 342 -22.39 -8.86 12.70
CA LYS A 342 -23.67 -8.46 12.07
C LYS A 342 -24.06 -6.99 12.28
N ALA A 343 -23.61 -6.35 13.35
CA ALA A 343 -23.85 -4.93 13.59
C ALA A 343 -23.15 -4.03 12.54
N VAL A 344 -21.85 -4.27 12.31
CA VAL A 344 -21.07 -3.50 11.33
C VAL A 344 -21.56 -3.77 9.91
N GLU A 345 -21.92 -5.02 9.60
CA GLU A 345 -22.49 -5.39 8.30
C GLU A 345 -23.80 -4.66 8.03
N ALA A 346 -24.76 -4.68 8.95
CA ALA A 346 -26.04 -4.00 8.78
C ALA A 346 -25.88 -2.48 8.59
N LEU A 347 -25.01 -1.84 9.39
CA LEU A 347 -24.73 -0.40 9.24
C LEU A 347 -24.16 -0.05 7.87
N SER A 348 -23.34 -0.94 7.29
CA SER A 348 -22.73 -0.71 5.97
C SER A 348 -23.72 -0.74 4.80
N TYR A 349 -24.86 -1.41 4.97
CA TYR A 349 -26.00 -1.35 4.04
C TYR A 349 -26.95 -0.17 4.34
N GLY A 350 -26.56 0.75 5.24
CA GLY A 350 -27.39 1.89 5.63
C GLY A 350 -28.60 1.53 6.46
N LYS A 351 -28.60 0.37 7.12
CA LYS A 351 -29.77 -0.10 7.87
C LYS A 351 -29.83 0.54 9.25
N LYS A 352 -31.04 0.91 9.66
CA LYS A 352 -31.35 1.23 11.05
C LYS A 352 -31.13 -0.03 11.89
N LEU A 353 -30.58 0.16 13.08
CA LEU A 353 -30.27 -0.92 13.99
C LEU A 353 -31.08 -0.76 15.28
N VAL A 354 -31.76 -1.82 15.70
CA VAL A 354 -32.35 -1.95 17.04
C VAL A 354 -31.60 -3.04 17.79
N ILE A 355 -30.89 -2.71 18.85
CA ILE A 355 -29.95 -3.64 19.48
C ILE A 355 -30.05 -3.65 21.00
N SER A 356 -29.72 -4.79 21.60
CA SER A 356 -29.66 -4.91 23.05
C SER A 356 -28.64 -3.94 23.65
N ASN A 357 -29.02 -3.27 24.74
CA ASN A 357 -28.16 -2.36 25.50
C ASN A 357 -27.10 -3.15 26.30
N LEU A 358 -26.08 -3.64 25.59
CA LEU A 358 -24.94 -4.38 26.15
C LEU A 358 -23.63 -3.60 25.96
N PRO A 359 -22.67 -3.69 26.89
CA PRO A 359 -21.44 -2.90 26.84
C PRO A 359 -20.67 -3.02 25.51
N VAL A 360 -20.44 -4.24 25.02
CA VAL A 360 -19.72 -4.45 23.76
C VAL A 360 -20.48 -3.97 22.52
N LEU A 361 -21.82 -3.97 22.55
CA LEU A 361 -22.63 -3.45 21.45
C LEU A 361 -22.58 -1.92 21.43
N LYS A 362 -22.66 -1.27 22.59
CA LYS A 362 -22.44 0.18 22.71
C LYS A 362 -21.07 0.60 22.20
N GLU A 363 -20.02 -0.10 22.65
CA GLU A 363 -18.63 0.17 22.24
C GLU A 363 -18.48 0.28 20.70
N ILE A 364 -19.16 -0.59 19.95
CA ILE A 364 -19.06 -0.61 18.48
C ILE A 364 -20.05 0.32 17.77
N THR A 365 -21.16 0.71 18.41
CA THR A 365 -22.30 1.36 17.72
C THR A 365 -22.70 2.75 18.23
N GLU A 366 -22.21 3.21 19.39
CA GLU A 366 -22.63 4.47 20.03
C GLU A 366 -22.37 5.72 19.17
N LYS A 367 -21.40 5.65 18.26
CA LYS A 367 -21.08 6.70 17.30
C LYS A 367 -22.07 6.85 16.14
N PHE A 368 -23.02 5.93 15.96
CA PHE A 368 -23.96 5.94 14.84
C PHE A 368 -25.36 6.38 15.29
N SER A 369 -25.88 7.45 14.67
CA SER A 369 -27.20 7.99 14.97
C SER A 369 -28.37 7.11 14.52
N SER A 370 -28.12 6.13 13.64
CA SER A 370 -29.11 5.16 13.15
C SER A 370 -29.32 3.95 14.08
N VAL A 371 -28.76 3.99 15.29
CA VAL A 371 -28.79 2.89 16.26
C VAL A 371 -29.68 3.24 17.44
N TYR A 372 -30.58 2.32 17.76
CA TYR A 372 -31.53 2.42 18.85
C TYR A 372 -31.31 1.26 19.82
N TYR A 373 -31.30 1.59 21.11
CA TYR A 373 -31.03 0.63 22.18
C TYR A 373 -32.31 0.25 22.89
N PHE A 374 -32.43 -1.03 23.24
CA PHE A 374 -33.48 -1.51 24.13
C PHE A 374 -32.86 -2.31 25.28
N GLU A 375 -33.57 -2.40 26.40
CA GLU A 375 -33.12 -3.21 27.54
C GLU A 375 -33.09 -4.69 27.15
N ALA A 376 -31.93 -5.35 27.30
CA ALA A 376 -31.76 -6.75 26.93
C ALA A 376 -32.76 -7.65 27.69
N ASP A 377 -33.31 -8.66 26.99
CA ASP A 377 -34.35 -9.56 27.50
C ASP A 377 -35.69 -8.89 27.88
N ASN A 378 -35.91 -7.60 27.55
CA ASN A 378 -37.16 -6.87 27.83
C ASN A 378 -38.00 -6.63 26.56
N ILE A 379 -39.08 -7.41 26.41
CA ILE A 379 -40.01 -7.34 25.27
C ILE A 379 -40.65 -5.94 25.13
N LYS A 380 -41.08 -5.33 26.24
CA LYS A 380 -41.74 -4.03 26.22
C LYS A 380 -40.80 -2.95 25.69
N SER A 381 -39.56 -2.92 26.19
CA SER A 381 -38.54 -1.99 25.72
C SER A 381 -38.23 -2.21 24.24
N LEU A 382 -38.12 -3.47 23.78
CA LEU A 382 -37.90 -3.78 22.37
C LEU A 382 -39.03 -3.25 21.46
N LYS A 383 -40.29 -3.43 21.87
CA LYS A 383 -41.46 -2.94 21.10
C LYS A 383 -41.44 -1.41 20.95
N GLU A 384 -41.26 -0.69 22.05
CA GLU A 384 -41.19 0.77 22.04
C GLU A 384 -40.07 1.28 21.11
N THR A 385 -38.90 0.66 21.19
CA THR A 385 -37.74 0.99 20.35
C THR A 385 -37.94 0.62 18.87
N LEU A 386 -38.63 -0.50 18.57
CA LEU A 386 -38.97 -0.89 17.20
C LEU A 386 -39.88 0.13 16.54
N ILE A 387 -40.95 0.55 17.22
CA ILE A 387 -41.87 1.59 16.72
C ILE A 387 -41.13 2.90 16.49
N GLN A 388 -40.30 3.32 17.45
CA GLN A 388 -39.46 4.51 17.29
C GLN A 388 -38.57 4.42 16.04
N SER A 389 -37.92 3.27 15.84
CA SER A 389 -37.03 3.03 14.70
C SER A 389 -37.78 3.00 13.38
N LEU A 390 -38.95 2.37 13.30
CA LEU A 390 -39.75 2.27 12.08
C LEU A 390 -40.32 3.63 11.63
N HIS A 391 -40.67 4.51 12.56
CA HIS A 391 -41.13 5.88 12.25
C HIS A 391 -40.01 6.88 11.99
N ALA A 392 -38.78 6.57 12.39
CA ALA A 392 -37.64 7.43 12.11
C ALA A 392 -37.33 7.51 10.60
N LYS A 393 -37.05 8.72 10.12
CA LYS A 393 -36.62 8.95 8.74
C LYS A 393 -35.39 8.10 8.42
N THR A 394 -35.38 7.50 7.24
CA THR A 394 -34.21 6.78 6.74
C THR A 394 -33.04 7.76 6.63
N VAL A 395 -31.95 7.45 7.33
CA VAL A 395 -30.71 8.23 7.30
C VAL A 395 -29.77 7.56 6.30
N ALA A 396 -29.03 8.35 5.53
CA ALA A 396 -27.97 7.81 4.68
C ALA A 396 -26.90 7.10 5.54
N PRO A 397 -26.22 6.07 5.02
CA PRO A 397 -25.14 5.42 5.75
C PRO A 397 -24.06 6.45 6.17
N ASP A 398 -23.63 6.40 7.42
CA ASP A 398 -22.53 7.22 7.92
C ASP A 398 -21.19 6.66 7.42
N TRP A 399 -20.89 7.01 6.16
CA TRP A 399 -19.70 6.54 5.47
C TRP A 399 -18.41 6.99 6.14
N HIS A 400 -18.41 8.09 6.90
CA HIS A 400 -17.22 8.56 7.60
C HIS A 400 -16.85 7.59 8.73
N ASN A 401 -17.80 7.30 9.61
CA ASN A 401 -17.58 6.36 10.72
C ASN A 401 -17.40 4.91 10.26
N LEU A 402 -18.01 4.52 9.14
CA LEU A 402 -17.82 3.19 8.53
C LEU A 402 -16.45 3.03 7.89
N LYS A 403 -15.90 4.06 7.23
CA LYS A 403 -14.53 4.01 6.68
C LYS A 403 -13.48 3.83 7.77
N GLN A 404 -13.70 4.44 8.94
CA GLN A 404 -12.84 4.23 10.11
C GLN A 404 -12.99 2.83 10.72
N SER A 405 -14.10 2.14 10.44
CA SER A 405 -14.36 0.75 10.85
C SER A 405 -13.93 -0.29 9.80
N LEU A 406 -13.26 0.11 8.71
CA LEU A 406 -12.58 -0.84 7.83
C LEU A 406 -11.47 -1.53 8.61
N ILE A 407 -11.17 -2.79 8.25
CA ILE A 407 -10.11 -3.55 8.95
C ILE A 407 -8.79 -2.79 8.82
N ASP A 408 -8.35 -2.20 9.92
CA ASP A 408 -7.04 -1.56 10.03
C ASP A 408 -5.94 -2.63 9.83
N THR A 409 -5.00 -2.35 8.92
CA THR A 409 -3.91 -3.26 8.55
C THR A 409 -2.80 -3.32 9.63
N THR A 410 -3.00 -2.65 10.77
CA THR A 410 -2.12 -2.61 11.95
C THR A 410 -1.87 -3.94 12.66
N LEU A 411 -2.42 -5.08 12.16
CA LEU A 411 -1.98 -6.43 12.55
C LEU A 411 -0.45 -6.62 12.48
N MET A 412 0.25 -5.75 11.74
CA MET A 412 1.71 -5.79 11.55
C MET A 412 2.45 -4.49 11.93
N GLY A 413 1.89 -3.63 12.79
CA GLY A 413 2.57 -2.40 13.25
C GLY A 413 3.99 -2.66 13.82
N GLU A 414 4.83 -1.62 13.86
CA GLU A 414 6.28 -1.65 14.15
C GLU A 414 6.70 -2.38 15.46
N GLY A 415 5.75 -2.70 16.35
CA GLY A 415 6.00 -3.44 17.60
C GLY A 415 6.11 -4.97 17.47
N PHE A 416 6.02 -5.56 16.27
CA PHE A 416 6.20 -7.00 16.06
C PHE A 416 7.64 -7.36 15.66
N CYS A 417 8.60 -6.98 16.52
CA CYS A 417 10.02 -7.29 16.43
C CYS A 417 10.54 -7.72 17.82
N ARG A 418 11.41 -8.74 17.87
CA ARG A 418 11.95 -9.29 19.13
C ARG A 418 13.06 -8.44 19.77
N ASP A 419 13.33 -7.24 19.26
CA ASP A 419 14.33 -6.35 19.85
C ASP A 419 13.79 -5.68 21.11
N ARG A 420 14.20 -6.21 22.26
CA ARG A 420 14.09 -5.52 23.54
C ARG A 420 15.01 -4.30 23.53
N THR A 421 14.45 -3.14 23.24
CA THR A 421 14.87 -1.89 23.88
C THR A 421 13.62 -1.16 24.36
N LEU A 422 13.60 -0.84 25.66
CA LEU A 422 12.52 -0.12 26.33
C LEU A 422 12.26 1.20 25.59
N ASN A 423 11.01 1.51 25.27
CA ASN A 423 10.59 2.89 25.08
C ASN A 423 9.20 3.14 25.69
N SER A 424 9.14 4.28 26.37
CA SER A 424 8.12 4.80 27.26
C SER A 424 6.82 5.17 26.55
N VAL A 425 5.70 4.86 27.21
CA VAL A 425 4.34 5.27 26.88
C VAL A 425 4.22 6.80 26.96
N THR A 426 3.72 7.44 25.90
CA THR A 426 3.19 8.81 25.96
C THR A 426 1.68 8.75 25.77
N GLU A 427 0.97 9.29 26.76
CA GLU A 427 -0.49 9.39 26.83
C GLU A 427 -1.02 10.37 25.77
N THR A 428 -2.08 9.99 25.08
CA THR A 428 -2.82 10.85 24.16
C THR A 428 -3.85 11.65 24.95
N VAL A 429 -3.63 12.96 25.09
CA VAL A 429 -4.64 13.90 25.59
C VAL A 429 -5.62 14.18 24.46
N ALA A 430 -6.90 13.91 24.71
CA ALA A 430 -8.01 14.21 23.80
C ALA A 430 -8.21 15.73 23.69
N THR A 431 -8.18 16.27 22.47
CA THR A 431 -8.73 17.59 22.14
C THR A 431 -10.12 17.41 21.54
N THR A 432 -11.12 17.93 22.25
CA THR A 432 -12.51 18.08 21.81
C THR A 432 -12.61 19.02 20.60
N THR A 433 -13.26 18.58 19.53
CA THR A 433 -13.71 19.40 18.39
C THR A 433 -15.23 19.38 18.34
N ASP A 434 -15.86 20.54 18.15
CA ASP A 434 -17.32 20.67 17.98
C ASP A 434 -17.80 20.35 16.54
N GLU A 435 -19.11 20.20 16.42
CA GLU A 435 -19.85 19.46 15.38
C GLU A 435 -20.07 20.17 14.04
N SER A 436 -19.11 20.89 13.47
CA SER A 436 -19.34 21.48 12.12
C SER A 436 -18.22 21.43 11.09
N GLY A 437 -16.96 21.17 11.44
CA GLY A 437 -15.93 20.82 10.45
C GLY A 437 -15.71 21.77 9.25
N GLU A 438 -16.30 22.97 9.24
CA GLU A 438 -16.14 23.98 8.19
C GLU A 438 -15.12 25.05 8.63
N GLN A 439 -14.06 25.23 7.84
CA GLN A 439 -13.16 26.37 7.99
C GLN A 439 -13.85 27.62 7.42
N PHE A 440 -14.61 28.32 8.27
CA PHE A 440 -15.23 29.59 7.88
C PHE A 440 -14.17 30.67 7.66
N ASP A 441 -14.16 31.28 6.47
CA ASP A 441 -13.55 32.59 6.22
C ASP A 441 -14.35 33.62 7.04
N LYS A 442 -13.89 33.88 8.28
CA LYS A 442 -14.63 34.69 9.28
C LYS A 442 -14.63 36.15 8.85
N LYS A 443 -15.64 36.55 8.07
CA LYS A 443 -15.90 37.94 7.69
C LYS A 443 -16.43 38.72 8.89
N ILE A 444 -15.65 39.66 9.41
CA ILE A 444 -16.06 40.59 10.47
C ILE A 444 -16.52 41.88 9.81
N THR A 445 -17.80 42.24 9.99
CA THR A 445 -18.34 43.51 9.47
C THR A 445 -18.44 44.51 10.61
N LEU A 446 -17.73 45.64 10.50
CA LEU A 446 -17.72 46.73 11.47
C LEU A 446 -18.53 47.89 10.91
N ASN A 447 -19.70 48.15 11.49
CA ASN A 447 -20.59 49.25 11.13
C ASN A 447 -21.02 50.10 12.33
N SER A 448 -20.55 49.75 13.53
CA SER A 448 -20.85 50.45 14.79
C SER A 448 -19.57 50.57 15.65
N PRO A 449 -19.54 51.47 16.65
CA PRO A 449 -18.43 51.59 17.58
C PRO A 449 -18.35 50.42 18.59
N GLU A 450 -19.25 49.43 18.53
CA GLU A 450 -19.17 48.24 19.37
C GLU A 450 -17.94 47.41 19.02
N VAL A 451 -17.29 46.86 20.06
CA VAL A 451 -16.02 46.16 19.92
C VAL A 451 -16.25 44.66 19.85
N SER A 452 -15.77 44.04 18.78
CA SER A 452 -15.67 42.59 18.66
C SER A 452 -14.35 42.11 19.27
N TRP A 453 -14.40 41.52 20.47
CA TRP A 453 -13.23 41.04 21.21
C TRP A 453 -12.90 39.56 20.93
N PHE A 454 -11.62 39.26 20.82
CA PHE A 454 -11.04 37.93 20.64
C PHE A 454 -9.98 37.68 21.70
N THR A 455 -9.99 36.52 22.36
CA THR A 455 -9.19 36.26 23.55
C THR A 455 -8.22 35.10 23.32
N TYR A 456 -6.97 35.26 23.77
CA TYR A 456 -5.89 34.28 23.57
C TYR A 456 -5.04 34.10 24.83
N ASP A 457 -4.65 32.87 25.13
CA ASP A 457 -3.73 32.53 26.23
C ASP A 457 -2.26 32.59 25.78
N VAL A 458 -1.35 32.94 26.71
CA VAL A 458 0.07 33.20 26.43
C VAL A 458 0.97 32.39 27.39
N GLU A 459 1.77 31.48 26.84
CA GLU A 459 2.56 30.53 27.64
C GLU A 459 4.02 30.99 27.95
N SER A 460 4.60 31.89 27.16
CA SER A 460 6.03 32.33 27.24
C SER A 460 6.21 33.69 26.55
N PRO A 461 7.21 34.54 26.90
CA PRO A 461 7.42 35.81 26.21
C PRO A 461 7.52 35.62 24.69
N CYS A 462 6.52 36.12 23.99
CA CYS A 462 6.30 35.93 22.56
C CYS A 462 5.98 37.28 21.89
N GLU A 463 6.09 37.31 20.57
CA GLU A 463 5.68 38.42 19.75
C GLU A 463 4.32 38.09 19.11
N LEU A 464 3.35 38.97 19.31
CA LEU A 464 2.01 38.90 18.76
C LEU A 464 1.97 39.61 17.40
N SER A 465 1.55 38.90 16.35
CA SER A 465 1.33 39.43 15.01
C SER A 465 -0.16 39.32 14.64
N VAL A 466 -0.79 40.46 14.38
CA VAL A 466 -2.19 40.57 13.93
C VAL A 466 -2.20 40.76 12.42
N LEU A 467 -2.76 39.81 11.70
CA LEU A 467 -2.93 39.80 10.25
C LEU A 467 -4.41 40.02 9.91
N GLY A 468 -4.67 40.63 8.76
CA GLY A 468 -6.02 40.74 8.25
C GLY A 468 -6.08 41.50 6.94
N GLN A 469 -7.17 41.27 6.22
CA GLN A 469 -7.55 42.03 5.04
C GLN A 469 -8.68 42.99 5.43
N VAL A 470 -8.43 44.29 5.38
CA VAL A 470 -9.40 45.33 5.76
C VAL A 470 -9.88 46.03 4.50
N ALA A 471 -11.19 46.08 4.27
CA ALA A 471 -11.79 46.77 3.14
C ALA A 471 -12.81 47.79 3.63
N TYR A 472 -12.60 49.07 3.31
CA TYR A 472 -13.52 50.14 3.65
C TYR A 472 -14.57 50.26 2.53
N GLN A 473 -15.84 50.06 2.87
CA GLN A 473 -16.93 50.08 1.90
C GLN A 473 -17.69 51.41 1.98
N ASN A 474 -18.11 51.89 0.81
CA ASN A 474 -18.94 53.08 0.64
C ASN A 474 -18.38 54.39 1.23
N THR A 475 -17.06 54.50 1.38
CA THR A 475 -16.39 55.73 1.88
C THR A 475 -15.41 56.30 0.86
N THR A 476 -15.33 57.63 0.80
CA THR A 476 -14.29 58.36 0.06
C THR A 476 -13.10 58.72 0.95
N LYS A 477 -13.24 58.61 2.29
CA LYS A 477 -12.19 58.90 3.27
C LYS A 477 -11.47 57.61 3.66
N LYS A 478 -10.23 57.42 3.17
CA LYS A 478 -9.47 56.17 3.29
C LYS A 478 -8.66 56.01 4.59
N GLU A 479 -8.87 56.84 5.60
CA GLU A 479 -8.09 56.79 6.84
C GLU A 479 -8.98 56.89 8.09
N ARG A 480 -8.54 56.20 9.16
CA ARG A 480 -9.12 56.24 10.52
C ARG A 480 -10.59 55.82 10.60
N LYS A 481 -11.02 54.81 9.84
CA LYS A 481 -12.38 54.25 9.94
C LYS A 481 -12.46 52.96 10.77
N ALA A 482 -11.39 52.17 10.85
CA ALA A 482 -11.31 50.97 11.69
C ALA A 482 -10.26 51.11 12.79
N VAL A 483 -10.56 50.53 13.95
CA VAL A 483 -9.70 50.56 15.14
C VAL A 483 -9.41 49.14 15.59
N LEU A 484 -8.12 48.84 15.77
CA LEU A 484 -7.61 47.67 16.47
C LEU A 484 -7.37 48.04 17.93
N LEU A 485 -7.90 47.24 18.85
CA LEU A 485 -7.78 47.38 20.30
C LEU A 485 -7.00 46.19 20.87
N VAL A 486 -6.23 46.40 21.93
CA VAL A 486 -5.47 45.34 22.59
C VAL A 486 -5.52 45.53 24.11
N LYS A 487 -5.86 44.47 24.84
CA LYS A 487 -5.73 44.40 26.30
C LYS A 487 -4.88 43.21 26.70
N ALA A 488 -4.10 43.33 27.77
CA ALA A 488 -3.30 42.24 28.32
C ALA A 488 -3.56 42.06 29.82
N PHE A 489 -3.55 40.81 30.24
CA PHE A 489 -3.82 40.41 31.62
C PHE A 489 -2.70 39.50 32.15
N ASP A 490 -2.40 39.65 33.44
CA ASP A 490 -1.47 38.78 34.16
C ASP A 490 -2.14 37.45 34.59
N LYS A 491 -1.39 36.59 35.29
CA LYS A 491 -1.88 35.30 35.78
C LYS A 491 -3.04 35.45 36.78
N GLN A 492 -3.15 36.58 37.46
CA GLN A 492 -4.19 36.88 38.44
C GLN A 492 -5.43 37.52 37.79
N GLY A 493 -5.39 37.80 36.48
CA GLY A 493 -6.48 38.43 35.74
C GLY A 493 -6.50 39.96 35.85
N ASN A 494 -5.45 40.60 36.37
CA ASN A 494 -5.38 42.07 36.43
C ASN A 494 -5.03 42.64 35.04
N ASP A 495 -5.69 43.74 34.66
CA ASP A 495 -5.38 44.47 33.43
C ASP A 495 -4.01 45.16 33.55
N ILE A 496 -3.04 44.67 32.78
CA ILE A 496 -1.68 45.21 32.66
C ILE A 496 -1.42 45.84 31.29
N SER A 497 -2.47 46.24 30.55
CA SER A 497 -2.39 46.79 29.19
C SER A 497 -1.53 48.06 29.09
N LYS A 498 -1.31 48.77 30.19
CA LYS A 498 -0.38 49.92 30.25
C LYS A 498 1.06 49.50 29.91
N ALA A 499 1.44 48.25 30.17
CA ALA A 499 2.76 47.71 29.89
C ALA A 499 3.03 47.42 28.40
N LEU A 500 2.00 47.36 27.54
CA LEU A 500 2.11 47.04 26.10
C LEU A 500 2.75 48.14 25.22
N GLY A 501 3.52 49.06 25.79
CA GLY A 501 4.31 50.04 25.03
C GLY A 501 3.54 50.81 23.95
N LYS A 502 4.15 50.91 22.75
CA LYS A 502 3.96 51.83 21.58
C LYS A 502 2.53 52.10 21.06
N LEU A 503 1.48 51.52 21.64
CA LEU A 503 0.09 51.84 21.33
C LEU A 503 -0.43 53.03 22.15
N ALA A 504 -1.24 53.90 21.52
CA ALA A 504 -1.94 54.96 22.21
C ALA A 504 -3.05 54.38 23.10
N PHE A 505 -3.32 54.98 24.26
CA PHE A 505 -4.43 54.57 25.12
C PHE A 505 -5.64 55.47 24.87
N SER A 506 -6.82 54.87 24.69
CA SER A 506 -8.08 55.61 24.57
C SER A 506 -8.80 55.61 25.92
N SER A 507 -9.04 56.79 26.49
CA SER A 507 -9.88 56.94 27.69
C SER A 507 -11.35 56.64 27.41
N HIS A 508 -11.79 56.68 26.16
CA HIS A 508 -13.17 56.36 25.79
C HIS A 508 -13.38 54.84 25.65
N LEU A 509 -12.43 54.13 25.04
CA LEU A 509 -12.52 52.68 24.81
C LEU A 509 -11.86 51.84 25.92
N GLN A 510 -11.24 52.50 26.91
CA GLN A 510 -10.52 51.88 28.04
C GLN A 510 -9.53 50.79 27.58
N SER A 511 -8.80 51.04 26.49
CA SER A 511 -7.88 50.06 25.88
C SER A 511 -6.79 50.74 25.04
N LYS A 512 -5.71 50.00 24.77
CA LYS A 512 -4.66 50.40 23.83
C LYS A 512 -5.18 50.21 22.41
N PHE A 513 -4.97 51.19 21.55
CA PHE A 513 -5.57 51.18 20.21
C PHE A 513 -4.64 51.69 19.10
N LYS A 514 -4.96 51.30 17.87
CA LYS A 514 -4.37 51.80 16.63
C LYS A 514 -5.43 51.82 15.52
N TYR A 515 -5.41 52.87 14.71
CA TYR A 515 -6.21 52.89 13.47
C TYR A 515 -5.59 51.95 12.43
N ILE A 516 -6.41 51.08 11.83
CA ILE A 516 -6.00 50.17 10.76
C ILE A 516 -6.61 50.63 9.44
N ALA A 517 -5.76 50.81 8.41
CA ALA A 517 -6.18 51.31 7.10
C ALA A 517 -6.71 50.18 6.20
N ASP A 518 -7.42 50.55 5.12
CA ASP A 518 -7.78 49.63 4.04
C ASP A 518 -6.51 48.98 3.45
N THR A 519 -6.52 47.66 3.32
CA THR A 519 -5.39 46.87 2.84
C THR A 519 -5.44 46.60 1.33
N ASN A 520 -6.42 47.15 0.61
CA ASN A 520 -6.70 46.96 -0.81
C ASN A 520 -6.92 45.50 -1.19
N LYS A 521 -7.77 44.79 -0.43
CA LYS A 521 -8.09 43.37 -0.62
C LYS A 521 -6.88 42.41 -0.52
N GLN A 522 -5.82 42.80 0.17
CA GLN A 522 -4.68 41.93 0.48
C GLN A 522 -4.61 41.66 1.98
N VAL A 523 -4.24 40.44 2.37
CA VAL A 523 -3.91 40.13 3.76
C VAL A 523 -2.59 40.83 4.10
N LYS A 524 -2.60 41.70 5.11
CA LYS A 524 -1.41 42.43 5.57
C LYS A 524 -1.25 42.29 7.07
N LEU A 525 -0.01 42.48 7.54
CA LEU A 525 0.30 42.63 8.96
C LEU A 525 -0.28 43.96 9.45
N LEU A 526 -1.39 43.90 10.18
CA LEU A 526 -2.08 45.05 10.75
C LEU A 526 -1.30 45.62 11.94
N HIS A 527 -0.78 44.73 12.78
CA HIS A 527 0.08 45.13 13.89
C HIS A 527 0.99 43.99 14.40
N LYS A 528 2.07 44.37 15.07
CA LYS A 528 3.05 43.47 15.69
C LYS A 528 3.48 44.04 17.04
N ILE A 529 3.41 43.27 18.11
CA ILE A 529 3.71 43.69 19.48
C ILE A 529 4.52 42.61 20.19
N ALA A 530 5.66 42.98 20.78
CA ALA A 530 6.34 42.10 21.73
C ALA A 530 5.60 42.10 23.07
N LEU A 531 5.21 40.93 23.56
CA LEU A 531 4.48 40.79 24.82
C LEU A 531 5.46 40.68 26.01
N PRO A 532 5.26 41.45 27.08
CA PRO A 532 6.01 41.28 28.33
C PRO A 532 5.86 39.86 28.90
N SER A 533 6.88 39.38 29.62
CA SER A 533 6.89 38.03 30.20
C SER A 533 5.78 37.78 31.23
N GLU A 534 5.18 38.83 31.78
CA GLU A 534 4.10 38.79 32.77
C GLU A 534 2.72 38.55 32.15
N VAL A 535 2.58 38.74 30.83
CA VAL A 535 1.30 38.52 30.13
C VAL A 535 0.99 37.03 30.06
N ARG A 536 -0.20 36.66 30.53
CA ARG A 536 -0.72 35.28 30.42
C ARG A 536 -1.97 35.18 29.57
N LYS A 537 -2.62 36.30 29.31
CA LYS A 537 -3.82 36.37 28.48
C LYS A 537 -3.87 37.71 27.75
N ILE A 538 -4.28 37.71 26.49
CA ILE A 538 -4.44 38.92 25.68
C ILE A 538 -5.81 38.92 25.01
N GLU A 539 -6.41 40.10 24.91
CA GLU A 539 -7.65 40.33 24.17
C GLU A 539 -7.38 41.31 23.03
N VAL A 540 -7.75 40.95 21.82
CA VAL A 540 -7.65 41.78 20.62
C VAL A 540 -9.06 42.15 20.17
N GLY A 541 -9.33 43.44 20.02
CA GLY A 541 -10.64 43.97 19.67
C GLY A 541 -10.65 44.69 18.33
N LEU A 542 -11.76 44.66 17.60
CA LEU A 542 -11.99 45.45 16.39
C LEU A 542 -13.29 46.25 16.51
N CYS A 543 -13.27 47.53 16.12
CA CYS A 543 -14.49 48.34 16.00
C CYS A 543 -14.39 49.39 14.88
N ALA A 544 -15.55 49.90 14.44
CA ALA A 544 -15.62 51.03 13.52
C ALA A 544 -15.46 52.35 14.28
N PHE A 545 -14.91 53.37 13.61
CA PHE A 545 -14.70 54.70 14.15
C PHE A 545 -15.05 55.74 13.10
N ASN A 546 -15.93 56.68 13.43
CA ASN A 546 -16.34 57.76 12.53
C ASN A 546 -16.90 57.29 11.18
N CYS A 547 -17.60 56.15 11.15
CA CYS A 547 -18.36 55.67 9.99
C CYS A 547 -19.72 56.38 9.92
N GLU A 548 -20.08 56.87 8.73
CA GLU A 548 -21.42 57.39 8.42
C GLU A 548 -22.41 56.22 8.22
N SER A 549 -23.72 56.47 8.27
CA SER A 549 -24.77 55.42 8.29
C SER A 549 -24.79 54.48 7.08
N SER A 550 -24.12 54.81 5.97
CA SER A 550 -23.94 53.96 4.79
C SER A 550 -22.56 53.29 4.68
N GLU A 551 -21.61 53.65 5.55
CA GLU A 551 -20.23 53.16 5.54
C GLU A 551 -20.07 51.95 6.46
N PHE A 552 -19.32 50.95 6.01
CA PHE A 552 -18.98 49.80 6.84
C PHE A 552 -17.61 49.26 6.43
N ILE A 553 -17.00 48.47 7.31
CA ILE A 553 -15.66 47.93 7.10
C ILE A 553 -15.74 46.42 7.20
N GLU A 554 -15.15 45.75 6.23
CA GLU A 554 -15.05 44.30 6.25
C GLU A 554 -13.62 43.91 6.58
N VAL A 555 -13.45 43.08 7.61
CA VAL A 555 -12.19 42.43 7.93
C VAL A 555 -12.32 40.95 7.59
N HIS A 556 -11.55 40.50 6.62
CA HIS A 556 -11.45 39.12 6.15
C HIS A 556 -10.10 38.54 6.57
N ASN A 557 -9.97 37.22 6.68
CA ASN A 557 -8.72 36.55 7.04
C ASN A 557 -8.06 37.15 8.30
N PHE A 558 -8.88 37.54 9.31
CA PHE A 558 -8.37 38.08 10.57
C PHE A 558 -7.74 36.95 11.38
N ASP A 559 -6.44 37.07 11.62
CA ASP A 559 -5.68 36.05 12.35
C ASP A 559 -4.70 36.71 13.33
N VAL A 560 -4.52 36.08 14.48
CA VAL A 560 -3.61 36.53 15.53
C VAL A 560 -2.65 35.39 15.83
N THR A 561 -1.41 35.59 15.44
CA THR A 561 -0.34 34.58 15.58
C THR A 561 0.65 35.03 16.64
N MET A 562 1.19 34.08 17.40
CA MET A 562 2.23 34.33 18.39
C MET A 562 3.49 33.55 18.02
N SER A 563 4.63 34.23 17.95
CA SER A 563 5.92 33.62 17.65
C SER A 563 6.92 33.87 18.78
N SER A 564 7.82 32.92 19.07
CA SER A 564 8.92 33.17 20.01
C SER A 564 9.79 34.31 19.49
N ALA A 565 10.03 35.33 20.32
CA ALA A 565 10.67 36.56 19.88
C ALA A 565 12.13 36.30 19.49
N ASN A 566 12.43 36.33 18.19
CA ASN A 566 13.78 36.65 17.72
C ASN A 566 13.80 37.23 16.30
N CYS A 567 14.47 38.38 16.22
CA CYS A 567 14.98 39.10 15.05
C CYS A 567 14.00 40.02 14.28
N ASP A 568 14.12 41.33 14.52
CA ASP A 568 14.36 42.31 13.45
C ASP A 568 14.92 43.64 13.97
N VAL A 569 16.15 43.99 13.57
CA VAL A 569 16.76 45.33 13.69
C VAL A 569 17.66 45.62 12.48
N ARG A 570 17.23 46.59 11.65
CA ARG A 570 17.98 47.68 10.93
C ARG A 570 19.01 47.37 9.82
N ALA A 571 19.11 48.34 8.91
CA ALA A 571 20.18 48.56 7.94
C ALA A 571 21.42 49.25 8.58
N GLU A 572 22.64 48.77 8.26
CA GLU A 572 23.90 49.52 7.96
C GLU A 572 25.17 48.62 8.04
N GLN A 573 26.19 48.95 7.23
CA GLN A 573 27.58 48.41 7.10
C GLN A 573 27.81 47.18 6.21
N ALA A 574 28.54 47.38 5.10
CA ALA A 574 29.08 46.32 4.25
C ALA A 574 30.20 45.57 4.98
N GLN A 575 30.06 44.25 5.10
CA GLN A 575 30.89 43.41 5.95
C GLN A 575 32.18 42.97 5.23
N THR A 576 33.35 43.19 5.85
CA THR A 576 34.65 42.76 5.30
C THR A 576 34.91 41.28 5.60
N VAL A 577 35.32 40.50 4.59
CA VAL A 577 35.67 39.08 4.74
C VAL A 577 37.11 38.95 5.21
N THR A 578 37.31 38.35 6.38
CA THR A 578 38.64 38.16 6.99
C THR A 578 39.09 36.70 6.92
N LYS A 579 40.25 36.39 7.52
CA LYS A 579 40.71 35.01 7.69
C LYS A 579 39.90 34.25 8.75
N ASP A 580 39.11 34.94 9.57
CA ASP A 580 38.19 34.32 10.50
C ASP A 580 36.83 34.14 9.80
N PRO A 581 36.21 32.95 9.90
CA PRO A 581 34.98 32.66 9.18
C PRO A 581 33.81 33.49 9.73
N LEU A 582 33.13 34.19 8.82
CA LEU A 582 31.85 34.82 9.08
C LEU A 582 30.73 33.79 8.96
N TRP A 583 30.12 33.43 10.08
CA TRP A 583 29.09 32.40 10.12
C TRP A 583 27.69 32.96 9.85
N THR A 584 26.98 32.31 8.94
CA THR A 584 25.55 32.50 8.70
C THR A 584 24.86 31.15 8.66
N SER A 585 23.56 31.11 8.96
CA SER A 585 22.77 29.88 8.99
C SER A 585 21.58 29.97 8.06
N PHE A 586 21.29 28.87 7.37
CA PHE A 586 20.16 28.74 6.47
C PHE A 586 19.38 27.48 6.81
N SER A 587 18.05 27.55 6.76
CA SER A 587 17.21 26.36 6.73
C SER A 587 17.43 25.66 5.40
N VAL A 588 17.68 24.36 5.45
CA VAL A 588 17.88 23.54 4.26
C VAL A 588 17.08 22.26 4.38
N ARG A 589 16.90 21.60 3.24
CA ARG A 589 16.27 20.29 3.16
C ARG A 589 17.31 19.25 2.75
N GLU A 590 17.45 18.21 3.55
CA GLU A 590 18.24 17.03 3.22
C GLU A 590 17.95 16.50 1.81
N PHE A 591 19.03 16.20 1.09
CA PHE A 591 19.06 15.69 -0.28
C PHE A 591 18.48 16.61 -1.37
N VAL A 592 18.04 17.81 -1.01
CA VAL A 592 17.60 18.81 -1.98
C VAL A 592 18.79 19.69 -2.33
N PRO A 593 19.16 19.85 -3.61
CA PRO A 593 20.21 20.78 -3.98
C PRO A 593 19.85 22.23 -3.61
N HIS A 594 20.80 22.93 -3.00
CA HIS A 594 20.66 24.35 -2.67
C HIS A 594 21.76 25.16 -3.37
N THR A 595 21.37 26.24 -4.01
CA THR A 595 22.29 27.21 -4.61
C THR A 595 22.62 28.30 -3.60
N LEU A 596 23.92 28.52 -3.38
CA LEU A 596 24.44 29.67 -2.65
C LEU A 596 24.64 30.83 -3.62
N THR A 597 24.03 31.97 -3.31
CA THR A 597 24.25 33.21 -4.06
C THR A 597 24.86 34.28 -3.19
N ALA A 598 25.88 34.96 -3.67
CA ALA A 598 26.52 36.08 -2.99
C ALA A 598 27.22 36.97 -4.02
N LYS A 599 27.47 38.24 -3.65
CA LYS A 599 28.24 39.16 -4.48
C LYS A 599 29.36 39.77 -3.65
N PHE A 600 30.57 39.71 -4.18
CA PHE A 600 31.78 40.16 -3.51
C PHE A 600 32.46 41.25 -4.31
N ASN A 601 32.90 42.30 -3.63
CA ASN A 601 33.75 43.33 -4.20
C ASN A 601 35.18 43.16 -3.70
N PHE A 602 36.15 43.18 -4.61
CA PHE A 602 37.57 43.03 -4.29
C PHE A 602 38.25 44.39 -4.44
N GLU A 603 39.04 44.76 -3.42
CA GLU A 603 39.88 45.98 -3.48
C GLU A 603 40.81 45.96 -4.70
N ASN A 604 41.31 44.78 -5.07
CA ASN A 604 42.05 44.56 -6.31
C ASN A 604 41.33 43.54 -7.21
N GLN A 605 40.78 44.00 -8.33
CA GLN A 605 40.00 43.18 -9.26
C GLN A 605 40.79 42.02 -9.89
N SER A 606 42.12 42.12 -10.00
CA SER A 606 42.96 41.02 -10.51
C SER A 606 43.00 39.79 -9.59
N GLU A 607 42.49 39.91 -8.36
CA GLU A 607 42.46 38.83 -7.35
C GLU A 607 41.11 38.08 -7.31
N ARG A 608 40.17 38.40 -8.20
CA ARG A 608 38.87 37.72 -8.32
C ARG A 608 39.00 36.36 -9.02
N ARG A 609 39.48 35.34 -8.31
CA ARG A 609 39.69 33.96 -8.81
C ARG A 609 39.06 32.90 -7.91
N LYS A 610 38.85 31.69 -8.44
CA LYS A 610 38.13 30.56 -7.79
C LYS A 610 38.68 30.11 -6.42
N LYS A 611 39.90 30.49 -6.04
CA LYS A 611 40.53 30.14 -4.75
C LYS A 611 40.64 31.31 -3.77
N SER A 612 40.07 32.46 -4.09
CA SER A 612 40.19 33.66 -3.27
C SER A 612 39.39 33.57 -1.97
N LEU A 613 38.24 32.89 -2.02
CA LEU A 613 37.34 32.68 -0.88
C LEU A 613 36.94 31.20 -0.75
N ILE A 614 36.68 30.76 0.48
CA ILE A 614 36.06 29.47 0.79
C ILE A 614 34.80 29.67 1.62
N ALA A 615 33.89 28.71 1.53
CA ALA A 615 32.78 28.55 2.46
C ALA A 615 33.03 27.27 3.27
N ARG A 616 33.25 27.42 4.58
CA ARG A 616 33.21 26.31 5.53
C ARG A 616 31.76 25.89 5.73
N VAL A 617 31.49 24.61 5.79
CA VAL A 617 30.14 24.07 5.77
C VAL A 617 29.93 23.13 6.94
N LYS A 618 28.86 23.37 7.70
CA LYS A 618 28.39 22.48 8.77
C LYS A 618 26.90 22.22 8.57
N PHE A 619 26.49 20.97 8.67
CA PHE A 619 25.08 20.60 8.65
C PHE A 619 24.63 20.26 10.06
N HIS A 620 23.39 20.59 10.39
CA HIS A 620 22.80 20.25 11.68
C HIS A 620 21.46 19.57 11.48
N ASP A 621 21.15 18.65 12.38
CA ASP A 621 19.85 17.97 12.43
C ASP A 621 18.75 18.88 13.02
N SER A 622 17.53 18.34 13.13
CA SER A 622 16.39 19.05 13.74
C SER A 622 16.57 19.38 15.22
N GLU A 623 17.47 18.67 15.91
CA GLU A 623 17.80 18.89 17.32
C GLU A 623 18.95 19.90 17.48
N GLY A 624 19.59 20.28 16.38
CA GLY A 624 20.70 21.23 16.34
C GLY A 624 22.08 20.60 16.49
N ASN A 625 22.20 19.26 16.51
CA ASN A 625 23.49 18.58 16.56
C ASN A 625 24.19 18.69 15.22
N GLU A 626 25.51 18.94 15.23
CA GLU A 626 26.32 18.95 14.02
C GLU A 626 26.43 17.53 13.45
N LEU A 627 26.07 17.36 12.18
CA LEU A 627 26.27 16.11 11.46
C LEU A 627 27.75 15.98 11.12
N GLU A 628 28.47 15.17 11.89
CA GLU A 628 29.90 14.93 11.70
C GLU A 628 30.18 14.01 10.50
N GLY A 629 31.42 14.08 9.99
CA GLY A 629 31.90 13.21 8.92
C GLY A 629 32.17 13.93 7.60
N LYS A 630 32.58 13.14 6.60
CA LYS A 630 32.85 13.62 5.25
C LYS A 630 31.53 13.67 4.47
N HIS A 631 31.11 14.89 4.12
CA HIS A 631 29.87 15.10 3.38
C HIS A 631 30.11 15.12 1.88
N GLN A 632 29.21 14.48 1.15
CA GLN A 632 29.37 14.20 -0.27
C GLN A 632 29.32 15.51 -1.10
N GLY A 633 30.41 15.87 -1.78
CA GLY A 633 30.55 17.13 -2.54
C GLY A 633 31.31 18.24 -1.82
N LEU A 634 31.77 18.02 -0.59
CA LEU A 634 32.63 18.95 0.16
C LEU A 634 34.06 18.43 0.29
N LEU A 635 35.03 19.35 0.27
CA LEU A 635 36.42 19.06 0.58
C LEU A 635 36.62 19.04 2.09
N GLN A 636 37.50 18.18 2.59
CA GLN A 636 37.78 18.06 4.02
C GLN A 636 39.23 18.45 4.32
N SER A 637 39.44 19.31 5.32
CA SER A 637 40.75 19.71 5.80
C SER A 637 40.84 19.56 7.32
N LYS A 638 42.02 19.21 7.82
CA LYS A 638 42.30 19.13 9.27
C LYS A 638 42.18 20.48 9.98
N THR A 639 42.40 21.59 9.26
CA THR A 639 42.38 22.95 9.85
C THR A 639 41.05 23.67 9.69
N VAL A 640 40.32 23.43 8.59
CA VAL A 640 39.06 24.15 8.30
C VAL A 640 37.81 23.26 8.25
N GLY A 641 37.94 21.94 8.43
CA GLY A 641 36.79 21.02 8.37
C GLY A 641 36.26 20.84 6.96
N ASN A 642 34.94 20.67 6.81
CA ASN A 642 34.27 20.57 5.52
C ASN A 642 34.15 21.96 4.85
N PHE A 643 34.53 22.08 3.58
CA PHE A 643 34.50 23.36 2.86
C PHE A 643 34.31 23.21 1.34
N VAL A 644 33.94 24.31 0.68
CA VAL A 644 33.87 24.45 -0.78
C VAL A 644 34.53 25.75 -1.23
N TYR A 645 35.15 25.75 -2.41
CA TYR A 645 35.67 26.96 -3.05
C TYR A 645 34.53 27.75 -3.70
N LEU A 646 34.52 29.07 -3.51
CA LEU A 646 33.48 29.94 -4.07
C LEU A 646 33.84 30.42 -5.48
N GLU A 647 32.90 30.29 -6.42
CA GLU A 647 33.00 30.84 -7.78
C GLU A 647 32.66 32.33 -7.78
N VAL A 648 33.63 33.15 -7.37
CA VAL A 648 33.44 34.59 -7.15
C VAL A 648 33.22 35.40 -8.44
N THR A 649 33.32 34.79 -9.62
CA THR A 649 33.15 35.43 -10.93
C THR A 649 31.67 35.60 -11.34
N CYS A 650 30.75 34.89 -10.70
CA CYS A 650 29.31 34.99 -10.91
C CYS A 650 28.56 35.16 -9.58
N GLU A 651 27.24 35.36 -9.63
CA GLU A 651 26.41 35.49 -8.42
C GLU A 651 26.08 34.14 -7.76
N LYS A 652 26.07 33.04 -8.52
CA LYS A 652 25.86 31.67 -8.02
C LYS A 652 27.20 31.07 -7.62
N VAL A 653 27.57 31.27 -6.36
CA VAL A 653 28.95 31.07 -5.90
C VAL A 653 29.28 29.62 -5.53
N ALA A 654 28.28 28.79 -5.21
CA ALA A 654 28.45 27.34 -4.99
C ALA A 654 27.09 26.62 -4.94
N LYS A 655 27.10 25.29 -5.13
CA LYS A 655 25.93 24.42 -4.98
C LYS A 655 26.22 23.35 -3.94
N ILE A 656 25.29 23.15 -3.00
CA ILE A 656 25.44 22.24 -1.86
C ILE A 656 24.24 21.30 -1.79
N ILE A 657 24.50 20.01 -1.56
CA ILE A 657 23.46 19.02 -1.23
C ILE A 657 23.59 18.70 0.27
N PRO A 658 22.59 19.06 1.10
CA PRO A 658 22.60 18.68 2.50
C PRO A 658 22.47 17.16 2.67
N PRO A 659 23.21 16.54 3.60
CA PRO A 659 23.16 15.10 3.87
C PRO A 659 21.86 14.72 4.60
N LYS A 660 21.64 13.41 4.80
CA LYS A 660 20.52 12.88 5.60
C LYS A 660 20.44 13.56 6.96
N GLY A 661 19.23 13.91 7.39
CA GLY A 661 18.93 14.55 8.67
C GLY A 661 19.20 16.06 8.68
N ALA A 662 19.87 16.63 7.67
CA ALA A 662 20.19 18.05 7.68
C ALA A 662 18.95 18.93 7.50
N THR A 663 18.61 19.68 8.55
CA THR A 663 17.55 20.71 8.52
C THR A 663 18.13 22.13 8.50
N LYS A 664 19.41 22.26 8.85
CA LYS A 664 20.12 23.53 8.93
C LYS A 664 21.53 23.42 8.36
N LEU A 665 21.90 24.41 7.57
CA LEU A 665 23.23 24.59 6.99
C LEU A 665 23.85 25.85 7.58
N THR A 666 25.00 25.71 8.23
CA THR A 666 25.79 26.84 8.70
C THR A 666 27.00 27.00 7.80
N ILE A 667 27.17 28.20 7.23
CA ILE A 667 28.25 28.54 6.32
C ILE A 667 29.16 29.59 6.96
N GLY A 668 30.44 29.28 7.03
CA GLY A 668 31.51 30.18 7.45
C GLY A 668 32.23 30.75 6.23
N LEU A 669 31.89 31.97 5.82
CA LEU A 669 32.57 32.65 4.72
C LEU A 669 33.96 33.13 5.17
N GLN A 670 35.01 32.71 4.48
CA GLN A 670 36.39 32.95 4.90
C GLN A 670 37.29 33.33 3.72
N LYS A 671 38.17 34.31 3.95
CA LYS A 671 39.24 34.69 3.02
C LYS A 671 40.32 33.61 2.99
N TRP A 672 40.70 33.19 1.78
CA TRP A 672 41.69 32.13 1.60
C TRP A 672 42.98 32.65 0.95
N ASP A 673 42.96 32.92 -0.36
CA ASP A 673 44.15 33.31 -1.14
C ASP A 673 44.07 34.74 -1.72
N ALA A 674 43.13 35.57 -1.24
CA ALA A 674 43.08 36.99 -1.57
C ALA A 674 44.04 37.80 -0.70
N LYS A 675 44.88 38.65 -1.30
CA LYS A 675 45.85 39.48 -0.58
C LYS A 675 45.23 40.81 -0.15
N GLY A 676 44.40 41.42 -1.00
CA GLY A 676 43.64 42.64 -0.69
C GLY A 676 42.42 42.42 0.21
N ASN A 677 41.70 43.50 0.52
CA ASN A 677 40.41 43.43 1.22
C ASN A 677 39.30 42.92 0.29
N VAL A 678 38.40 42.12 0.85
CA VAL A 678 37.22 41.59 0.15
C VAL A 678 35.98 41.99 0.95
N PHE A 679 35.02 42.61 0.27
CA PHE A 679 33.80 43.13 0.87
C PHE A 679 32.59 42.34 0.39
N VAL A 680 31.68 42.04 1.31
CA VAL A 680 30.38 41.44 0.99
C VAL A 680 29.46 42.56 0.49
N GLU A 681 29.28 42.64 -0.83
CA GLU A 681 28.37 43.60 -1.47
C GLU A 681 26.92 43.14 -1.31
N ARG A 682 26.68 41.84 -1.47
CA ARG A 682 25.40 41.19 -1.18
C ARG A 682 25.64 40.01 -0.24
N PRO A 683 24.95 39.96 0.92
CA PRO A 683 25.11 38.88 1.87
C PRO A 683 24.77 37.54 1.22
N MET A 684 25.40 36.48 1.72
CA MET A 684 25.16 35.15 1.22
C MET A 684 23.70 34.76 1.45
N GLN A 685 23.07 34.27 0.40
CA GLN A 685 21.73 33.69 0.42
C GLN A 685 21.85 32.21 0.05
N CYS A 686 20.98 31.39 0.60
CA CYS A 686 20.86 29.98 0.27
C CYS A 686 19.43 29.74 -0.17
N ALA A 687 19.25 29.32 -1.42
CA ALA A 687 17.95 28.99 -1.97
C ALA A 687 17.89 27.52 -2.33
N SER A 688 16.81 26.86 -1.93
CA SER A 688 16.47 25.52 -2.42
C SER A 688 16.17 25.60 -3.92
N ASP A 689 16.84 24.78 -4.74
CA ASP A 689 16.56 24.69 -6.18
C ASP A 689 15.20 24.03 -6.47
N VAL A 690 14.62 23.41 -5.44
CA VAL A 690 13.25 22.86 -5.44
C VAL A 690 12.37 23.76 -4.59
N GLN A 691 11.48 24.54 -5.22
CA GLN A 691 10.48 25.31 -4.47
C GLN A 691 9.54 24.37 -3.72
N LYS A 692 9.02 24.83 -2.57
CA LYS A 692 8.00 24.12 -1.80
C LYS A 692 6.86 23.76 -2.75
N ILE A 693 6.41 22.51 -2.72
CA ILE A 693 5.11 22.11 -3.23
C ILE A 693 4.09 23.04 -2.56
N ALA A 694 3.64 24.04 -3.30
CA ALA A 694 2.46 24.81 -2.95
C ALA A 694 1.29 23.94 -3.36
N ASP A 695 0.47 23.55 -2.37
CA ASP A 695 -0.84 22.94 -2.55
C ASP A 695 -0.90 21.75 -3.53
N THR A 696 -0.66 20.55 -3.01
CA THR A 696 -1.09 19.29 -3.62
C THR A 696 -2.60 19.28 -3.91
N SER A 697 -3.40 20.20 -3.34
CA SER A 697 -4.82 20.35 -3.67
C SER A 697 -5.05 20.61 -5.16
N LYS A 698 -4.35 21.55 -5.80
CA LYS A 698 -4.51 21.84 -7.25
C LYS A 698 -4.00 20.72 -8.16
N ALA A 699 -2.90 20.06 -7.80
CA ALA A 699 -2.40 18.91 -8.55
C ALA A 699 -3.34 17.69 -8.39
N SER A 700 -3.95 17.51 -7.20
CA SER A 700 -4.93 16.45 -6.95
C SER A 700 -6.24 16.67 -7.72
N ASP A 701 -6.67 17.92 -7.91
CA ASP A 701 -7.89 18.22 -8.67
C ASP A 701 -7.68 18.02 -10.18
N LEU A 702 -6.50 18.31 -10.73
CA LEU A 702 -6.14 17.93 -12.11
C LEU A 702 -5.95 16.41 -12.27
N ARG A 703 -5.43 15.71 -11.25
CA ARG A 703 -5.30 14.24 -11.24
C ARG A 703 -6.67 13.52 -11.14
N LYS A 704 -7.67 14.13 -10.49
CA LYS A 704 -9.08 13.64 -10.54
C LYS A 704 -9.68 13.72 -11.94
N VAL A 705 -9.25 14.66 -12.77
CA VAL A 705 -9.72 14.78 -14.17
C VAL A 705 -9.15 13.65 -15.05
N LEU A 706 -7.91 13.20 -14.82
CA LEU A 706 -7.33 12.05 -15.53
C LEU A 706 -8.09 10.73 -15.24
N GLN A 707 -8.63 10.57 -14.02
CA GLN A 707 -9.45 9.42 -13.61
C GLN A 707 -10.82 9.34 -14.31
N ALA A 708 -11.28 10.42 -14.96
CA ALA A 708 -12.54 10.45 -15.71
C ALA A 708 -12.39 10.02 -17.19
N THR A 709 -11.19 9.66 -17.62
CA THR A 709 -10.91 9.25 -19.01
C THR A 709 -11.24 7.76 -19.19
N PRO A 710 -11.88 7.33 -20.30
CA PRO A 710 -12.11 5.91 -20.55
C PRO A 710 -10.80 5.12 -20.66
N ALA A 711 -10.83 3.83 -20.30
CA ALA A 711 -9.70 2.94 -20.48
C ALA A 711 -9.29 2.88 -21.95
N ARG A 712 -7.98 2.94 -22.21
CA ARG A 712 -7.40 2.92 -23.56
C ARG A 712 -6.27 1.90 -23.67
N PRO A 713 -5.94 1.42 -24.89
CA PRO A 713 -4.76 0.58 -25.09
C PRO A 713 -3.47 1.29 -24.68
N LEU A 714 -2.46 0.54 -24.23
CA LEU A 714 -1.13 1.07 -23.88
C LEU A 714 -0.49 1.87 -25.02
N ALA A 715 -0.70 1.46 -26.28
CA ALA A 715 -0.20 2.16 -27.46
C ALA A 715 -0.68 3.63 -27.57
N ASN A 716 -1.77 3.98 -26.88
CA ASN A 716 -2.34 5.33 -26.85
C ASN A 716 -1.94 6.13 -25.60
N VAL A 717 -1.07 5.57 -24.75
CA VAL A 717 -0.50 6.26 -23.60
C VAL A 717 0.77 6.97 -24.05
N LYS A 718 0.84 8.28 -23.79
CA LYS A 718 1.96 9.13 -24.18
C LYS A 718 2.96 9.26 -23.04
N VAL A 719 4.19 8.82 -23.26
CA VAL A 719 5.22 8.80 -22.22
C VAL A 719 6.39 9.67 -22.65
N ALA A 720 6.63 10.77 -21.94
CA ALA A 720 7.89 11.50 -22.08
C ALA A 720 8.98 10.74 -21.32
N ALA A 721 10.17 10.57 -21.92
CA ALA A 721 11.13 9.60 -21.37
C ALA A 721 12.61 10.03 -21.40
N ILE A 722 13.33 9.67 -20.34
CA ILE A 722 14.80 9.67 -20.26
C ILE A 722 15.26 8.24 -19.93
N LEU A 723 15.74 7.52 -20.94
CA LEU A 723 16.01 6.07 -20.88
C LEU A 723 17.36 5.70 -21.48
N ASP A 724 17.94 4.57 -21.06
CA ASP A 724 18.98 3.89 -21.82
C ASP A 724 18.42 3.31 -23.12
N GLU A 725 19.32 2.90 -24.01
CA GLU A 725 18.94 2.41 -25.34
C GLU A 725 18.11 1.12 -25.27
N PHE A 726 18.43 0.19 -24.35
CA PHE A 726 17.69 -1.08 -24.24
C PHE A 726 16.26 -0.90 -23.75
N THR A 727 16.04 -0.04 -22.75
CA THR A 727 14.70 0.29 -22.25
C THR A 727 13.93 1.12 -23.27
N MET A 728 14.58 2.09 -23.93
CA MET A 728 13.99 2.90 -25.00
C MET A 728 13.41 2.03 -26.13
N GLU A 729 14.18 1.05 -26.59
CA GLU A 729 13.78 0.12 -27.65
C GLU A 729 12.57 -0.75 -27.26
N CYS A 730 12.47 -1.16 -26.00
CA CYS A 730 11.29 -1.88 -25.52
C CYS A 730 10.06 -0.98 -25.38
N PHE A 731 10.22 0.22 -24.81
CA PHE A 731 9.11 1.16 -24.56
C PHE A 731 8.48 1.65 -25.86
N ARG A 732 9.28 1.99 -26.88
CA ARG A 732 8.76 2.57 -28.14
C ARG A 732 7.83 1.62 -28.91
N MET A 733 7.84 0.33 -28.57
CA MET A 733 6.99 -0.68 -29.18
C MET A 733 5.64 -0.83 -28.45
N GLU A 734 5.50 -0.30 -27.24
CA GLU A 734 4.30 -0.45 -26.39
C GLU A 734 3.51 0.83 -26.19
N VAL A 735 4.17 1.99 -26.20
CA VAL A 735 3.56 3.29 -25.88
C VAL A 735 3.94 4.34 -26.94
N ASP A 736 3.19 5.45 -26.98
CA ASP A 736 3.58 6.64 -27.73
C ASP A 736 4.72 7.36 -26.97
N LEU A 737 5.95 6.95 -27.28
CA LEU A 737 7.14 7.34 -26.54
C LEU A 737 7.77 8.61 -27.11
N VAL A 738 8.00 9.60 -26.24
CA VAL A 738 8.62 10.88 -26.59
C VAL A 738 9.94 11.03 -25.83
N PRO A 739 11.10 10.75 -26.44
CA PRO A 739 12.38 11.02 -25.82
C PRO A 739 12.60 12.53 -25.70
N ILE A 740 12.97 13.01 -24.51
CA ILE A 740 13.24 14.44 -24.29
C ILE A 740 14.74 14.74 -24.27
N SER A 741 15.13 15.95 -24.66
CA SER A 741 16.50 16.44 -24.73
C SER A 741 16.76 17.55 -23.71
N PRO A 742 17.97 17.66 -23.13
CA PRO A 742 18.26 18.69 -22.13
C PRO A 742 18.21 20.12 -22.68
N GLU A 743 18.32 20.30 -24.00
CA GLU A 743 18.31 21.61 -24.66
C GLU A 743 16.90 22.08 -25.04
N ASN A 744 15.95 21.16 -25.25
CA ASN A 744 14.64 21.47 -25.83
C ASN A 744 13.43 20.82 -25.12
N TRP A 745 13.64 20.27 -23.92
CA TRP A 745 12.61 19.54 -23.15
C TRP A 745 11.30 20.33 -22.97
N GLU A 746 11.34 21.66 -22.82
CA GLU A 746 10.13 22.46 -22.58
C GLU A 746 9.18 22.42 -23.80
N HIS A 747 9.74 22.65 -24.99
CA HIS A 747 8.99 22.56 -26.24
C HIS A 747 8.53 21.13 -26.52
N GLU A 748 9.38 20.13 -26.28
CA GLU A 748 9.04 18.73 -26.48
C GLU A 748 7.87 18.28 -25.58
N LEU A 749 7.86 18.69 -24.31
CA LEU A 749 6.76 18.43 -23.38
C LEU A 749 5.47 19.17 -23.78
N ASP A 750 5.55 20.42 -24.23
CA ASP A 750 4.37 21.17 -24.68
C ASP A 750 3.77 20.61 -25.98
N ALA A 751 4.62 20.19 -26.92
CA ALA A 751 4.19 19.62 -28.19
C ALA A 751 3.57 18.23 -28.02
N SER A 752 4.17 17.38 -27.18
CA SER A 752 3.72 16.00 -26.98
C SER A 752 2.52 15.88 -26.04
N ARG A 753 2.44 16.73 -25.01
CA ARG A 753 1.45 16.64 -23.90
C ARG A 753 1.39 15.22 -23.33
N PRO A 754 2.49 14.76 -22.70
CA PRO A 754 2.57 13.38 -22.24
C PRO A 754 1.62 13.14 -21.06
N ASP A 755 1.16 11.90 -20.93
CA ASP A 755 0.34 11.44 -19.82
C ASP A 755 1.17 11.33 -18.53
N PHE A 756 2.46 11.02 -18.63
CA PHE A 756 3.44 11.12 -17.55
C PHE A 756 4.89 11.19 -18.09
N LEU A 757 5.80 11.66 -17.23
CA LEU A 757 7.24 11.60 -17.44
C LEU A 757 7.82 10.34 -16.79
N PHE A 758 8.61 9.57 -17.52
CA PHE A 758 9.32 8.38 -17.02
C PHE A 758 10.84 8.55 -17.13
N VAL A 759 11.55 8.46 -16.02
CA VAL A 759 13.01 8.57 -15.97
C VAL A 759 13.58 7.34 -15.30
N GLU A 760 14.51 6.64 -15.93
CA GLU A 760 15.25 5.57 -15.25
C GLU A 760 16.62 6.05 -14.76
N SER A 761 17.19 5.35 -13.78
CA SER A 761 18.60 5.52 -13.40
C SER A 761 19.51 5.03 -14.54
N CYS A 762 19.87 5.91 -15.47
CA CYS A 762 20.76 5.60 -16.58
C CYS A 762 22.09 6.39 -16.52
N TRP A 763 23.14 5.83 -17.12
CA TRP A 763 24.44 6.51 -17.20
C TRP A 763 24.55 7.44 -18.39
N PHE A 764 23.96 7.05 -19.52
CA PHE A 764 24.05 7.76 -20.78
C PHE A 764 22.74 8.52 -21.08
N GLY A 765 21.57 7.87 -21.03
CA GLY A 765 20.26 8.52 -21.18
C GLY A 765 20.04 9.23 -22.53
N ASN A 766 19.14 8.70 -23.37
CA ASN A 766 18.80 9.21 -24.70
C ASN A 766 20.04 9.50 -25.56
N LYS A 767 20.79 8.45 -25.93
CA LYS A 767 22.03 8.55 -26.74
C LYS A 767 23.09 9.45 -26.11
N ASN A 768 23.27 9.34 -24.79
CA ASN A 768 24.24 10.11 -24.00
C ASN A 768 23.93 11.62 -23.86
N GLN A 769 22.75 12.10 -24.24
CA GLN A 769 22.39 13.51 -24.06
C GLN A 769 22.19 13.87 -22.58
N TRP A 770 21.74 12.92 -21.75
CA TRP A 770 21.51 13.12 -20.31
C TRP A 770 22.67 12.62 -19.43
N GLY A 771 23.80 12.26 -20.03
CA GLY A 771 24.96 11.74 -19.33
C GLY A 771 25.50 12.72 -18.30
N GLY A 772 25.54 12.31 -17.02
CA GLY A 772 25.97 13.16 -15.92
C GLY A 772 24.97 14.25 -15.48
N LEU A 773 23.78 14.34 -16.11
CA LEU A 773 22.73 15.31 -15.77
C LEU A 773 21.66 14.74 -14.81
N ILE A 774 21.63 13.42 -14.61
CA ILE A 774 20.58 12.73 -13.82
C ILE A 774 21.08 12.17 -12.49
N TYR A 775 22.40 12.21 -12.25
CA TYR A 775 23.02 11.82 -10.98
C TYR A 775 24.06 12.88 -10.56
N GLY A 776 24.05 13.27 -9.30
CA GLY A 776 24.67 14.52 -8.83
C GLY A 776 26.19 14.60 -8.79
N TYR A 777 26.94 13.62 -9.33
CA TYR A 777 28.40 13.56 -9.22
C TYR A 777 29.08 13.15 -10.53
N THR A 778 30.00 14.01 -10.99
CA THR A 778 31.16 13.57 -11.77
C THR A 778 32.39 13.68 -10.89
N SER A 779 33.36 12.76 -11.03
CA SER A 779 34.55 12.70 -10.17
C SER A 779 35.40 13.97 -10.15
N ASN A 780 35.15 14.94 -11.04
CA ASN A 780 35.95 16.17 -11.20
C ASN A 780 35.13 17.44 -11.56
N GLY A 781 33.80 17.52 -11.30
CA GLY A 781 32.97 18.64 -11.77
C GLY A 781 31.84 19.08 -10.84
N THR A 782 31.30 20.29 -11.08
CA THR A 782 30.08 20.82 -10.43
C THR A 782 28.86 19.97 -10.80
N ASN A 783 27.95 19.73 -9.86
CA ASN A 783 26.69 19.02 -10.10
C ASN A 783 25.85 19.72 -11.19
N GLN A 784 25.45 18.98 -12.23
CA GLN A 784 24.71 19.48 -13.40
C GLN A 784 23.23 19.07 -13.43
N MET A 785 22.64 18.66 -12.31
CA MET A 785 21.22 18.26 -12.24
C MET A 785 20.20 19.40 -12.49
N ASP A 786 20.65 20.62 -12.79
CA ASP A 786 19.78 21.78 -13.04
C ASP A 786 18.75 21.47 -14.14
N SER A 787 19.18 20.83 -15.23
CA SER A 787 18.29 20.50 -16.35
C SER A 787 17.18 19.54 -15.93
N LEU A 788 17.51 18.48 -15.18
CA LEU A 788 16.51 17.50 -14.70
C LEU A 788 15.54 18.14 -13.70
N VAL A 789 16.05 18.97 -12.78
CA VAL A 789 15.21 19.70 -11.82
C VAL A 789 14.25 20.65 -12.54
N ASN A 790 14.69 21.32 -13.61
CA ASN A 790 13.83 22.19 -14.40
C ASN A 790 12.70 21.41 -15.11
N VAL A 791 13.01 20.24 -15.69
CA VAL A 791 12.01 19.34 -16.28
C VAL A 791 10.96 18.93 -15.24
N ILE A 792 11.38 18.46 -14.08
CA ILE A 792 10.46 18.00 -13.02
C ILE A 792 9.59 19.16 -12.51
N ASN A 793 10.21 20.32 -12.26
CA ASN A 793 9.47 21.52 -11.85
C ASN A 793 8.43 21.95 -12.90
N TYR A 794 8.74 21.76 -14.18
CA TYR A 794 7.82 22.03 -15.27
C TYR A 794 6.64 21.05 -15.29
N CYS A 795 6.91 19.74 -15.21
CA CYS A 795 5.88 18.71 -15.10
C CYS A 795 4.94 18.99 -13.93
N ASN A 796 5.49 19.34 -12.77
CA ASN A 796 4.71 19.71 -11.59
C ASN A 796 3.79 20.91 -11.83
N ARG A 797 4.27 21.97 -12.52
CA ARG A 797 3.43 23.14 -12.88
C ARG A 797 2.32 22.80 -13.87
N LYS A 798 2.57 21.85 -14.77
CA LYS A 798 1.60 21.40 -15.80
C LYS A 798 0.69 20.26 -15.33
N GLY A 799 0.91 19.74 -14.11
CA GLY A 799 0.14 18.62 -13.57
C GLY A 799 0.50 17.25 -14.19
N ILE A 800 1.66 17.13 -14.84
CA ILE A 800 2.15 15.89 -15.45
C ILE A 800 2.80 15.04 -14.34
N PRO A 801 2.31 13.82 -14.06
CA PRO A 801 2.93 12.90 -13.10
C PRO A 801 4.37 12.55 -13.48
N THR A 802 5.24 12.40 -12.48
CA THR A 802 6.65 12.06 -12.67
C THR A 802 6.99 10.71 -12.05
N VAL A 803 7.61 9.82 -12.83
CA VAL A 803 7.97 8.45 -12.43
C VAL A 803 9.48 8.27 -12.53
N PHE A 804 10.09 7.73 -11.48
CA PHE A 804 11.51 7.34 -11.45
C PHE A 804 11.68 5.84 -11.25
N TRP A 805 12.48 5.18 -12.09
CA TRP A 805 12.84 3.78 -11.93
C TRP A 805 14.34 3.60 -11.68
N SER A 806 14.71 3.26 -10.45
CA SER A 806 16.07 2.96 -10.04
C SER A 806 16.45 1.53 -10.43
N LYS A 807 16.79 1.34 -11.71
CA LYS A 807 17.17 0.03 -12.28
C LYS A 807 18.56 -0.47 -11.88
N GLU A 808 19.40 0.43 -11.37
CA GLU A 808 20.79 0.15 -11.00
C GLU A 808 20.94 -0.25 -9.52
N ASP A 809 19.82 -0.37 -8.81
CA ASP A 809 19.80 -0.82 -7.43
C ASP A 809 20.12 -2.32 -7.33
N PRO A 810 20.74 -2.76 -6.21
CA PRO A 810 21.22 -1.95 -5.08
C PRO A 810 22.60 -1.33 -5.31
N VAL A 811 23.30 -1.70 -6.39
CA VAL A 811 24.73 -1.39 -6.61
C VAL A 811 25.00 0.12 -6.69
N HIS A 812 24.07 0.89 -7.24
CA HIS A 812 24.22 2.34 -7.42
C HIS A 812 23.18 3.18 -6.67
N TYR A 813 22.53 2.60 -5.67
CA TYR A 813 21.55 3.27 -4.82
C TYR A 813 22.04 4.60 -4.26
N SER A 814 23.25 4.63 -3.68
CA SER A 814 23.82 5.88 -3.10
C SER A 814 24.03 7.00 -4.12
N ARG A 815 24.03 6.69 -5.42
CA ARG A 815 24.17 7.68 -6.50
C ARG A 815 22.82 8.20 -6.99
N PHE A 816 21.79 7.34 -7.05
CA PHE A 816 20.50 7.67 -7.65
C PHE A 816 19.38 7.91 -6.65
N ALA A 817 19.49 7.44 -5.40
CA ALA A 817 18.47 7.65 -4.38
C ALA A 817 18.19 9.14 -4.06
N PRO A 818 19.19 10.04 -4.04
CA PRO A 818 18.91 11.48 -3.94
C PRO A 818 18.09 12.02 -5.11
N THR A 819 18.33 11.52 -6.33
CA THR A 819 17.54 11.89 -7.53
C THR A 819 16.10 11.42 -7.40
N ALA A 820 15.86 10.21 -6.88
CA ALA A 820 14.53 9.64 -6.72
C ALA A 820 13.60 10.51 -5.87
N LYS A 821 14.14 11.27 -4.90
CA LYS A 821 13.37 12.19 -4.02
C LYS A 821 12.67 13.32 -4.78
N LEU A 822 13.04 13.55 -6.04
CA LEU A 822 12.47 14.60 -6.87
C LEU A 822 11.17 14.17 -7.57
N PHE A 823 10.82 12.88 -7.56
CA PHE A 823 9.71 12.32 -8.34
C PHE A 823 8.49 11.97 -7.50
N ASP A 824 7.31 11.94 -8.13
CA ASP A 824 6.05 11.57 -7.48
C ASP A 824 6.00 10.06 -7.16
N TYR A 825 6.41 9.23 -8.11
CA TYR A 825 6.34 7.77 -8.02
C TYR A 825 7.74 7.19 -8.23
N VAL A 826 8.19 6.37 -7.30
CA VAL A 826 9.52 5.74 -7.36
C VAL A 826 9.38 4.23 -7.41
N TYR A 827 10.18 3.63 -8.28
CA TYR A 827 10.35 2.20 -8.42
C TYR A 827 11.82 1.81 -8.25
N THR A 828 12.06 0.60 -7.77
CA THR A 828 13.41 0.01 -7.64
C THR A 828 13.43 -1.40 -8.20
N THR A 829 14.53 -1.83 -8.83
CA THR A 829 14.68 -3.22 -9.28
C THR A 829 14.87 -4.21 -8.13
N ASP A 830 15.31 -3.76 -6.97
CA ASP A 830 15.55 -4.61 -5.79
C ASP A 830 14.51 -4.34 -4.71
N ALA A 831 13.62 -5.31 -4.46
CA ALA A 831 12.57 -5.19 -3.44
C ALA A 831 13.14 -5.00 -2.02
N ASN A 832 14.40 -5.37 -1.77
CA ASN A 832 15.05 -5.08 -0.49
C ASN A 832 15.26 -3.58 -0.29
N MET A 833 15.43 -2.81 -1.37
CA MET A 833 15.69 -1.37 -1.32
C MET A 833 14.45 -0.53 -1.04
N VAL A 834 13.24 -1.10 -1.12
CA VAL A 834 12.00 -0.41 -0.74
C VAL A 834 12.09 0.13 0.70
N GLN A 835 12.58 -0.68 1.63
CA GLN A 835 12.73 -0.25 3.03
C GLN A 835 13.83 0.80 3.19
N ASN A 836 14.92 0.71 2.42
CA ASN A 836 15.97 1.72 2.40
C ASN A 836 15.44 3.06 1.88
N TYR A 837 14.71 3.07 0.76
CA TYR A 837 14.04 4.28 0.25
C TYR A 837 13.09 4.90 1.29
N LYS A 838 12.29 4.08 1.98
CA LYS A 838 11.37 4.56 3.01
C LYS A 838 12.08 5.14 4.23
N SER A 839 13.04 4.40 4.79
CA SER A 839 13.75 4.77 6.03
C SER A 839 14.85 5.82 5.84
N GLU A 840 15.41 5.94 4.64
CA GLU A 840 16.49 6.88 4.35
C GLU A 840 16.05 8.14 3.63
N TYR A 841 15.04 8.06 2.78
CA TYR A 841 14.61 9.19 1.95
C TYR A 841 13.13 9.56 2.14
N GLY A 842 12.37 8.79 2.94
CA GLY A 842 10.92 8.98 3.11
C GLY A 842 10.11 8.63 1.87
N ILE A 843 10.74 7.96 0.90
CA ILE A 843 10.16 7.65 -0.40
C ILE A 843 9.35 6.36 -0.30
N ASP A 844 8.10 6.40 -0.76
CA ASP A 844 7.27 5.22 -0.94
C ASP A 844 7.63 4.56 -2.28
N ALA A 845 8.66 3.70 -2.28
CA ALA A 845 9.10 3.01 -3.49
C ALA A 845 8.38 1.66 -3.66
N GLU A 846 8.15 1.22 -4.91
CA GLU A 846 7.66 -0.14 -5.21
C GLU A 846 8.70 -0.95 -5.99
N PRO A 847 8.76 -2.28 -5.84
CA PRO A 847 9.56 -3.12 -6.72
C PRO A 847 9.03 -3.05 -8.16
N LEU A 848 9.93 -2.90 -9.11
CA LEU A 848 9.65 -3.03 -10.54
C LEU A 848 10.77 -3.84 -11.18
N SER A 849 10.50 -5.14 -11.37
CA SER A 849 11.42 -6.08 -11.99
C SER A 849 11.70 -5.72 -13.45
N PHE A 850 12.82 -6.20 -13.99
CA PHE A 850 13.01 -6.23 -15.44
C PHE A 850 11.93 -7.06 -16.15
N PHE A 851 11.98 -7.03 -17.48
CA PHE A 851 10.93 -7.51 -18.36
C PHE A 851 11.50 -7.92 -19.72
N CYS A 852 10.69 -8.65 -20.49
CA CYS A 852 10.92 -8.91 -21.91
C CYS A 852 9.97 -8.08 -22.80
N GLN A 853 10.30 -7.98 -24.08
CA GLN A 853 9.47 -7.35 -25.12
C GLN A 853 8.97 -8.43 -26.09
N PRO A 854 7.70 -8.87 -26.00
CA PRO A 854 7.13 -9.97 -26.79
C PRO A 854 7.31 -9.86 -28.31
N LYS A 855 7.32 -8.64 -28.87
CA LYS A 855 7.52 -8.44 -30.33
C LYS A 855 8.93 -8.83 -30.80
N VAL A 856 9.88 -8.89 -29.89
CA VAL A 856 11.29 -9.26 -30.16
C VAL A 856 11.62 -10.62 -29.54
N HIS A 857 11.22 -10.83 -28.29
CA HIS A 857 11.49 -12.01 -27.48
C HIS A 857 10.24 -12.87 -27.43
N ASN A 858 10.21 -13.91 -28.25
CA ASN A 858 9.09 -14.84 -28.38
C ASN A 858 9.62 -16.19 -28.89
N PRO A 859 8.86 -17.28 -28.77
CA PRO A 859 9.32 -18.60 -29.20
C PRO A 859 9.36 -18.78 -30.73
N VAL A 860 8.99 -17.79 -31.54
CA VAL A 860 9.02 -17.89 -33.01
C VAL A 860 10.45 -18.08 -33.50
N GLU A 861 10.69 -19.20 -34.18
CA GLU A 861 11.98 -19.54 -34.75
C GLU A 861 12.21 -18.78 -36.05
N VAL A 862 13.07 -17.76 -36.01
CA VAL A 862 13.47 -16.95 -37.17
C VAL A 862 14.89 -17.24 -37.65
N ILE A 863 15.67 -17.96 -36.84
CA ILE A 863 17.01 -18.46 -37.13
C ILE A 863 17.16 -19.86 -36.54
N THR A 864 17.90 -20.73 -37.21
CA THR A 864 18.18 -22.08 -36.70
C THR A 864 19.02 -22.00 -35.44
N ARG A 865 18.61 -22.71 -34.39
CA ARG A 865 19.36 -22.79 -33.13
C ARG A 865 20.62 -23.62 -33.30
N SER A 866 21.75 -23.02 -32.93
CA SER A 866 23.01 -23.73 -32.71
C SER A 866 22.92 -24.57 -31.44
N HIS A 867 23.44 -25.81 -31.45
CA HIS A 867 23.53 -26.69 -30.26
C HIS A 867 24.59 -26.23 -29.23
N LYS A 868 24.94 -24.94 -29.24
CA LYS A 868 25.89 -24.30 -28.33
C LYS A 868 25.16 -23.50 -27.26
N ALA A 869 25.89 -23.11 -26.21
CA ALA A 869 25.46 -22.07 -25.30
C ALA A 869 25.98 -20.68 -25.73
N ALA A 870 25.21 -19.62 -25.48
CA ALA A 870 25.65 -18.24 -25.71
C ALA A 870 25.73 -17.44 -24.41
N PHE A 871 26.81 -16.66 -24.25
CA PHE A 871 26.92 -15.64 -23.23
C PHE A 871 27.03 -14.25 -23.87
N ALA A 872 26.04 -13.39 -23.65
CA ALA A 872 26.04 -12.03 -24.20
C ALA A 872 26.25 -10.97 -23.10
N GLY A 873 27.49 -10.80 -22.67
CA GLY A 873 27.90 -9.90 -21.58
C GLY A 873 29.41 -9.74 -21.47
N SER A 874 29.86 -8.99 -20.46
CA SER A 874 31.30 -8.69 -20.28
C SER A 874 31.93 -9.39 -19.09
N TYR A 875 33.26 -9.48 -19.15
CA TYR A 875 34.12 -9.89 -18.05
C TYR A 875 34.32 -8.70 -17.09
N TYR A 876 34.32 -8.92 -15.78
CA TYR A 876 34.53 -7.88 -14.77
C TYR A 876 35.62 -8.37 -13.82
N SER A 877 36.89 -8.14 -14.18
CA SER A 877 38.03 -8.72 -13.44
C SER A 877 38.17 -8.17 -12.02
N ASP A 878 37.49 -7.07 -11.72
CA ASP A 878 37.37 -6.46 -10.39
C ASP A 878 36.32 -7.13 -9.50
N LYS A 879 35.52 -8.06 -10.03
CA LYS A 879 34.49 -8.81 -9.31
C LYS A 879 34.84 -10.30 -9.23
N GLN A 880 35.70 -10.65 -8.27
CA GLN A 880 36.25 -12.00 -8.14
C GLN A 880 35.18 -13.08 -8.05
N GLU A 881 34.20 -12.95 -7.14
CA GLU A 881 33.13 -13.95 -6.97
C GLU A 881 32.35 -14.18 -8.28
N ARG A 882 31.97 -13.10 -8.98
CA ARG A 882 31.29 -13.21 -10.28
C ARG A 882 32.16 -13.91 -11.32
N CYS A 883 33.47 -13.69 -11.30
CA CYS A 883 34.39 -14.40 -12.17
C CYS A 883 34.40 -15.89 -11.81
N ASP A 884 34.55 -16.25 -10.53
CA ASP A 884 34.60 -17.65 -10.08
C ASP A 884 33.32 -18.42 -10.46
N ASP A 885 32.15 -17.79 -10.27
CA ASP A 885 30.87 -18.33 -10.71
C ASP A 885 30.83 -18.54 -12.24
N PHE A 886 31.33 -17.56 -13.01
CA PHE A 886 31.40 -17.66 -14.48
C PHE A 886 32.29 -18.81 -14.94
N HIS A 887 33.44 -19.03 -14.29
CA HIS A 887 34.30 -20.18 -14.55
C HIS A 887 33.63 -21.50 -14.20
N THR A 888 32.88 -21.53 -13.10
CA THR A 888 32.18 -22.72 -12.66
C THR A 888 31.13 -23.14 -13.68
N ILE A 889 30.34 -22.20 -14.19
CA ILE A 889 29.34 -22.47 -15.24
C ILE A 889 30.00 -22.93 -16.53
N LEU A 890 30.96 -22.17 -17.06
CA LEU A 890 31.60 -22.53 -18.32
C LEU A 890 32.38 -23.84 -18.23
N GLY A 891 33.04 -24.09 -17.10
CA GLY A 891 33.66 -25.38 -16.85
C GLY A 891 32.65 -26.53 -16.77
N GLY A 892 31.44 -26.28 -16.25
CA GLY A 892 30.34 -27.25 -16.24
C GLY A 892 29.87 -27.59 -17.66
N LEU A 893 29.79 -26.57 -18.54
CA LEU A 893 29.51 -26.78 -19.96
C LEU A 893 30.61 -27.57 -20.66
N ASP A 894 31.87 -27.25 -20.39
CA ASP A 894 33.02 -27.99 -20.92
C ASP A 894 32.98 -29.48 -20.51
N ASP A 895 32.72 -29.77 -19.23
CA ASP A 895 32.59 -31.15 -18.71
C ASP A 895 31.39 -31.90 -19.32
N ALA A 896 30.28 -31.21 -19.59
CA ALA A 896 29.10 -31.78 -20.25
C ALA A 896 29.24 -31.90 -21.78
N GLY A 897 30.35 -31.43 -22.35
CA GLY A 897 30.61 -31.44 -23.78
C GLY A 897 29.77 -30.45 -24.60
N VAL A 898 29.29 -29.36 -23.97
CA VAL A 898 28.50 -28.32 -24.64
C VAL A 898 29.40 -27.13 -25.02
N PRO A 899 29.60 -26.85 -26.32
CA PRO A 899 30.41 -25.72 -26.74
C PRO A 899 29.70 -24.40 -26.43
N TYR A 900 30.46 -23.33 -26.23
CA TYR A 900 29.91 -22.00 -25.99
C TYR A 900 30.61 -20.89 -26.78
N GLU A 901 29.87 -19.81 -27.01
CA GLU A 901 30.32 -18.58 -27.68
C GLU A 901 29.97 -17.35 -26.84
N ILE A 902 30.85 -16.36 -26.88
CA ILE A 902 30.78 -15.14 -26.07
C ILE A 902 30.62 -13.93 -26.98
N TYR A 903 29.55 -13.17 -26.76
CA TYR A 903 29.36 -11.83 -27.32
C TYR A 903 29.72 -10.79 -26.26
N ASP A 904 30.89 -10.17 -26.36
CA ASP A 904 31.41 -9.23 -25.36
C ASP A 904 30.83 -7.82 -25.56
N ARG A 905 29.97 -7.41 -24.62
CA ARG A 905 29.31 -6.09 -24.61
C ARG A 905 30.28 -4.92 -24.45
N CYS A 906 31.49 -5.14 -23.94
CA CYS A 906 32.51 -4.10 -23.72
C CYS A 906 33.68 -4.20 -24.70
N LEU A 907 33.58 -5.04 -25.73
CA LEU A 907 34.65 -5.26 -26.71
C LEU A 907 35.20 -3.95 -27.30
N LYS A 908 34.29 -3.01 -27.62
CA LYS A 908 34.63 -1.69 -28.20
C LYS A 908 35.15 -0.66 -27.19
N ARG A 909 35.12 -0.93 -25.87
CA ARG A 909 35.45 0.07 -24.82
C ARG A 909 36.94 0.20 -24.51
N GLY A 910 37.75 -0.81 -24.81
CA GLY A 910 39.21 -0.75 -24.60
C GLY A 910 39.67 -0.66 -23.14
N VAL A 911 38.81 -1.02 -22.17
CA VAL A 911 39.11 -0.92 -20.73
C VAL A 911 39.64 -2.27 -20.21
N SER A 912 40.86 -2.28 -19.64
CA SER A 912 41.57 -3.52 -19.29
C SER A 912 40.83 -4.45 -18.32
N HIS A 913 40.19 -3.92 -17.28
CA HIS A 913 39.45 -4.75 -16.30
C HIS A 913 38.12 -5.31 -16.84
N LEU A 914 37.69 -4.88 -18.04
CA LEU A 914 36.49 -5.38 -18.71
C LEU A 914 36.78 -6.41 -19.81
N GLN A 915 38.06 -6.68 -20.08
CA GLN A 915 38.48 -7.61 -21.13
C GLN A 915 38.45 -9.06 -20.64
N PHE A 916 38.05 -9.97 -21.52
CA PHE A 916 38.13 -11.40 -21.26
C PHE A 916 39.60 -11.87 -21.20
N PRO A 917 39.93 -12.76 -20.23
CA PRO A 917 41.22 -13.43 -20.16
C PRO A 917 41.56 -14.25 -21.40
N GLU A 918 42.85 -14.51 -21.63
CA GLU A 918 43.37 -15.11 -22.86
C GLU A 918 42.73 -16.46 -23.23
N TYR A 919 42.45 -17.32 -22.24
CA TYR A 919 41.84 -18.63 -22.49
C TYR A 919 40.38 -18.53 -22.96
N PHE A 920 39.66 -17.44 -22.66
CA PHE A 920 38.31 -17.20 -23.16
C PHE A 920 38.28 -16.46 -24.50
N LYS A 921 39.35 -15.77 -24.91
CA LYS A 921 39.36 -14.96 -26.15
C LYS A 921 39.01 -15.77 -27.39
N LYS A 922 39.42 -17.04 -27.47
CA LYS A 922 39.06 -17.94 -28.57
C LYS A 922 37.55 -18.23 -28.70
N HIS A 923 36.79 -18.01 -27.62
CA HIS A 923 35.33 -18.15 -27.58
C HIS A 923 34.60 -16.82 -27.82
N VAL A 924 35.31 -15.69 -27.85
CA VAL A 924 34.72 -14.37 -28.13
C VAL A 924 34.50 -14.24 -29.62
N VAL A 925 33.24 -14.25 -30.06
CA VAL A 925 32.85 -14.21 -31.47
C VAL A 925 32.49 -12.81 -31.98
N GLY A 926 32.37 -11.84 -31.08
CA GLY A 926 32.20 -10.43 -31.45
C GLY A 926 31.34 -9.64 -30.45
N TYR A 927 30.74 -8.57 -30.97
CA TYR A 927 29.82 -7.67 -30.26
C TYR A 927 28.50 -7.62 -31.03
N LEU A 928 27.37 -7.73 -30.33
CA LEU A 928 26.05 -7.50 -30.90
C LEU A 928 25.56 -6.11 -30.52
N GLU A 929 25.07 -5.36 -31.49
CA GLU A 929 24.36 -4.11 -31.23
C GLU A 929 23.07 -4.40 -30.41
N PRO A 930 22.55 -3.44 -29.62
CA PRO A 930 21.36 -3.65 -28.79
C PRO A 930 20.17 -4.28 -29.53
N HIS A 931 19.90 -3.84 -30.75
CA HIS A 931 18.81 -4.33 -31.61
C HIS A 931 19.06 -5.73 -32.21
N GLU A 932 20.27 -6.27 -32.10
CA GLU A 932 20.66 -7.60 -32.58
C GLU A 932 20.77 -8.63 -31.46
N MET A 933 20.63 -8.22 -30.19
CA MET A 933 20.80 -9.10 -29.03
C MET A 933 19.89 -10.34 -29.05
N TRP A 934 18.71 -10.23 -29.68
CA TRP A 934 17.80 -11.35 -29.87
C TRP A 934 18.45 -12.53 -30.61
N LYS A 935 19.48 -12.31 -31.43
CA LYS A 935 20.23 -13.38 -32.12
C LYS A 935 20.91 -14.31 -31.13
N ALA A 936 21.47 -13.78 -30.04
CA ALA A 936 22.06 -14.60 -28.98
C ALA A 936 21.01 -15.40 -28.22
N TYR A 937 19.80 -14.85 -28.06
CA TYR A 937 18.73 -15.49 -27.30
C TYR A 937 17.97 -16.54 -28.12
N LYS A 938 17.68 -16.28 -29.40
CA LYS A 938 16.94 -17.19 -30.29
C LYS A 938 17.85 -18.16 -31.06
N GLY A 939 19.13 -17.81 -31.27
CA GLY A 939 20.05 -18.56 -32.13
C GLY A 939 20.81 -19.68 -31.47
N TYR A 940 20.60 -19.91 -30.17
CA TYR A 940 21.34 -20.90 -29.39
C TYR A 940 20.38 -21.79 -28.62
N ARG A 941 20.84 -23.00 -28.32
CA ARG A 941 20.06 -23.96 -27.53
C ARG A 941 20.00 -23.57 -26.06
N TYR A 942 21.06 -22.95 -25.54
CA TYR A 942 21.17 -22.52 -24.15
C TYR A 942 21.67 -21.08 -24.05
N THR A 943 21.21 -20.34 -23.05
CA THR A 943 21.79 -19.04 -22.70
C THR A 943 22.46 -19.09 -21.34
N VAL A 944 23.67 -18.56 -21.25
CA VAL A 944 24.38 -18.34 -19.98
C VAL A 944 24.06 -16.95 -19.45
N ASN A 945 23.69 -16.89 -18.17
CA ASN A 945 23.42 -15.68 -17.42
C ASN A 945 24.40 -15.50 -16.25
N MET A 946 24.71 -14.25 -15.92
CA MET A 946 25.56 -13.91 -14.78
C MET A 946 24.97 -12.74 -14.00
N ASN A 947 24.73 -12.96 -12.71
CA ASN A 947 24.24 -11.97 -11.77
C ASN A 947 25.38 -11.49 -10.86
N THR A 948 25.48 -10.18 -10.68
CA THR A 948 26.33 -9.60 -9.61
C THR A 948 25.60 -9.59 -8.27
N VAL A 949 24.27 -9.44 -8.30
CA VAL A 949 23.43 -9.34 -7.10
C VAL A 949 22.78 -10.70 -6.88
N LYS A 950 23.14 -11.39 -5.79
CA LYS A 950 22.71 -12.77 -5.52
C LYS A 950 21.57 -12.87 -4.49
N HIS A 951 21.39 -11.85 -3.64
CA HIS A 951 20.45 -11.87 -2.51
C HIS A 951 19.26 -10.92 -2.68
N SER A 952 18.99 -10.50 -3.92
CA SER A 952 17.77 -9.73 -4.20
C SER A 952 16.69 -10.69 -4.70
N PRO A 953 15.46 -10.60 -4.17
CA PRO A 953 14.33 -11.39 -4.65
C PRO A 953 13.79 -10.93 -6.02
N THR A 954 14.21 -9.75 -6.51
CA THR A 954 13.70 -9.17 -7.77
C THR A 954 14.79 -8.67 -8.72
N MET A 955 15.99 -8.36 -8.22
CA MET A 955 17.10 -7.88 -9.05
C MET A 955 17.98 -9.02 -9.55
N PHE A 956 17.89 -9.27 -10.85
CA PHE A 956 18.79 -10.10 -11.64
C PHE A 956 18.75 -9.63 -13.10
N ALA A 957 19.65 -10.17 -13.93
CA ALA A 957 19.80 -9.66 -15.29
C ALA A 957 18.54 -9.84 -16.15
N ARG A 958 18.18 -8.79 -16.91
CA ARG A 958 17.10 -8.80 -17.91
C ARG A 958 17.16 -10.01 -18.86
N ARG A 959 18.37 -10.49 -19.15
CA ARG A 959 18.64 -11.63 -20.04
C ARG A 959 17.84 -12.88 -19.70
N VAL A 960 17.58 -13.13 -18.41
CA VAL A 960 16.80 -14.30 -17.98
C VAL A 960 15.40 -14.24 -18.61
N TYR A 961 14.71 -13.11 -18.46
CA TYR A 961 13.40 -12.88 -19.08
C TYR A 961 13.49 -12.97 -20.61
N GLU A 962 14.42 -12.27 -21.24
CA GLU A 962 14.57 -12.22 -22.70
C GLU A 962 14.82 -13.61 -23.32
N SER A 963 15.61 -14.46 -22.65
CA SER A 963 15.94 -15.81 -23.11
C SER A 963 14.78 -16.78 -22.93
N LEU A 964 14.14 -16.77 -21.77
CA LEU A 964 12.99 -17.63 -21.49
C LEU A 964 11.81 -17.30 -22.40
N ALA A 965 11.50 -16.01 -22.59
CA ALA A 965 10.50 -15.56 -23.55
C ALA A 965 10.83 -15.99 -24.99
N SER A 966 12.11 -16.08 -25.33
CA SER A 966 12.57 -16.59 -26.63
C SER A 966 12.47 -18.11 -26.76
N GLY A 967 11.99 -18.84 -25.74
CA GLY A 967 11.95 -20.31 -25.71
C GLY A 967 13.32 -20.94 -25.49
N THR A 968 14.24 -20.26 -24.81
CA THR A 968 15.63 -20.70 -24.62
C THR A 968 15.91 -20.96 -23.15
N PRO A 969 16.19 -22.22 -22.75
CA PRO A 969 16.59 -22.54 -21.39
C PRO A 969 17.82 -21.74 -20.93
N VAL A 970 17.81 -21.35 -19.66
CA VAL A 970 18.82 -20.46 -19.06
C VAL A 970 19.62 -21.21 -18.01
N ILE A 971 20.93 -20.99 -18.06
CA ILE A 971 21.91 -21.45 -17.08
C ILE A 971 22.49 -20.21 -16.42
N SER A 972 22.36 -20.10 -15.09
CA SER A 972 22.72 -18.92 -14.33
C SER A 972 23.50 -19.30 -13.08
N ASN A 973 24.36 -18.40 -12.61
CA ASN A 973 24.83 -18.49 -11.24
C ASN A 973 23.66 -18.27 -10.28
N TYR A 974 23.83 -18.69 -9.03
CA TYR A 974 22.80 -18.55 -8.01
C TYR A 974 22.36 -17.09 -7.87
N SER A 975 21.06 -16.90 -7.85
CA SER A 975 20.43 -15.63 -7.52
C SER A 975 19.07 -15.92 -6.91
N GLU A 976 18.83 -15.38 -5.72
CA GLU A 976 17.56 -15.51 -5.00
C GLU A 976 16.37 -15.12 -5.88
N GLY A 977 16.47 -14.04 -6.65
CA GLY A 977 15.40 -13.59 -7.52
C GLY A 977 15.11 -14.54 -8.68
N VAL A 978 16.15 -15.16 -9.26
CA VAL A 978 15.97 -16.18 -10.30
C VAL A 978 15.31 -17.43 -9.71
N VAL A 979 15.76 -17.88 -8.53
CA VAL A 979 15.15 -19.04 -7.85
C VAL A 979 13.71 -18.74 -7.43
N THR A 980 13.44 -17.55 -6.93
CA THR A 980 12.11 -17.16 -6.44
C THR A 980 11.09 -17.08 -7.58
N GLN A 981 11.48 -16.56 -8.74
CA GLN A 981 10.58 -16.34 -9.87
C GLN A 981 10.54 -17.52 -10.85
N PHE A 982 11.64 -18.25 -11.03
CA PHE A 982 11.79 -19.27 -12.09
C PHE A 982 12.27 -20.63 -11.56
N SER A 983 11.92 -20.98 -10.32
CA SER A 983 12.23 -22.29 -9.73
C SER A 983 11.73 -23.43 -10.63
N GLY A 984 12.59 -24.42 -10.88
CA GLY A 984 12.27 -25.56 -11.74
C GLY A 984 12.29 -25.27 -13.25
N ILE A 985 12.48 -24.01 -13.66
CA ILE A 985 12.60 -23.59 -15.06
C ILE A 985 14.06 -23.27 -15.38
N VAL A 986 14.73 -22.48 -14.53
CA VAL A 986 16.12 -22.03 -14.72
C VAL A 986 17.07 -22.79 -13.80
N CYS A 987 18.22 -23.22 -14.32
CA CYS A 987 19.32 -23.69 -13.47
C CYS A 987 20.04 -22.48 -12.88
N ALA A 988 19.76 -22.15 -11.63
CA ALA A 988 20.39 -21.05 -10.89
C ALA A 988 21.26 -21.62 -9.76
N SER A 989 22.50 -22.01 -10.08
CA SER A 989 23.40 -22.68 -9.14
C SER A 989 24.85 -22.22 -9.31
N ASP A 990 25.59 -22.21 -8.20
CA ASP A 990 27.05 -22.02 -8.17
C ASP A 990 27.79 -23.36 -8.09
N ASN A 991 27.08 -24.49 -8.18
CA ASN A 991 27.68 -25.82 -8.17
C ASN A 991 27.81 -26.36 -9.60
N LYS A 992 29.04 -26.67 -10.00
CA LYS A 992 29.37 -27.26 -11.31
C LYS A 992 28.52 -28.49 -11.65
N LYS A 993 28.25 -29.36 -10.68
CA LYS A 993 27.49 -30.59 -10.88
C LYS A 993 26.04 -30.30 -11.30
N ASP A 994 25.41 -29.30 -10.69
CA ASP A 994 24.02 -28.96 -11.02
C ASP A 994 23.90 -28.44 -12.46
N ILE A 995 24.93 -27.73 -12.94
CA ILE A 995 25.03 -27.26 -14.33
C ILE A 995 25.11 -28.46 -15.29
N ILE A 996 25.96 -29.44 -14.99
CA ILE A 996 26.11 -30.67 -15.78
C ILE A 996 24.78 -31.43 -15.80
N ASP A 997 24.22 -31.72 -14.63
CA ASP A 997 22.99 -32.51 -14.50
C ASP A 997 21.81 -31.85 -15.25
N TYR A 998 21.70 -30.52 -15.19
CA TYR A 998 20.67 -29.78 -15.92
C TYR A 998 20.85 -29.86 -17.44
N VAL A 999 22.08 -29.69 -17.94
CA VAL A 999 22.37 -29.77 -19.38
C VAL A 999 22.18 -31.18 -19.91
N GLU A 1000 22.59 -32.21 -19.15
CA GLU A 1000 22.36 -33.62 -19.48
C GLU A 1000 20.86 -33.93 -19.57
N MET A 1001 20.05 -33.44 -18.62
CA MET A 1001 18.59 -33.57 -18.67
C MET A 1001 18.01 -32.94 -19.95
N LEU A 1002 18.49 -31.75 -20.34
CA LEU A 1002 18.04 -31.05 -21.55
C LEU A 1002 18.54 -31.65 -22.87
N LYS A 1003 19.30 -32.75 -22.85
CA LYS A 1003 19.56 -33.57 -24.05
C LYS A 1003 18.32 -34.36 -24.46
N ASP A 1004 17.39 -34.64 -23.53
CA ASP A 1004 16.05 -35.12 -23.88
C ASP A 1004 15.23 -33.97 -24.45
N GLU A 1005 14.82 -34.10 -25.72
CA GLU A 1005 14.01 -33.10 -26.41
C GLU A 1005 12.64 -32.86 -25.74
N LYS A 1006 12.08 -33.85 -25.04
CA LYS A 1006 10.83 -33.65 -24.29
C LYS A 1006 11.03 -32.72 -23.11
N GLU A 1007 12.11 -32.92 -22.35
CA GLU A 1007 12.45 -32.05 -21.22
C GLU A 1007 12.87 -30.66 -21.69
N TYR A 1008 13.61 -30.57 -22.80
CA TYR A 1008 13.95 -29.30 -23.43
C TYR A 1008 12.68 -28.51 -23.78
N LYS A 1009 11.76 -29.13 -24.51
CA LYS A 1009 10.50 -28.50 -24.94
C LYS A 1009 9.66 -28.09 -23.73
N ARG A 1010 9.54 -28.97 -22.72
CA ARG A 1010 8.80 -28.68 -21.49
C ARG A 1010 9.35 -27.44 -20.76
N ILE A 1011 10.67 -27.35 -20.58
CA ILE A 1011 11.32 -26.20 -19.92
C ILE A 1011 11.19 -24.93 -20.76
N ALA A 1012 11.37 -25.02 -22.08
CA ALA A 1012 11.21 -23.90 -22.99
C ALA A 1012 9.79 -23.33 -22.97
N GLU A 1013 8.77 -24.19 -23.02
CA GLU A 1013 7.36 -23.80 -22.96
C GLU A 1013 6.99 -23.21 -21.60
N GLN A 1014 7.45 -23.81 -20.50
CA GLN A 1014 7.22 -23.27 -19.15
C GLN A 1014 7.87 -21.89 -18.97
N GLY A 1015 9.12 -21.73 -19.43
CA GLY A 1015 9.82 -20.46 -19.36
C GLY A 1015 9.16 -19.37 -20.21
N ALA A 1016 8.73 -19.70 -21.42
CA ALA A 1016 8.01 -18.78 -22.29
C ALA A 1016 6.67 -18.38 -21.67
N ARG A 1017 5.90 -19.34 -21.12
CA ARG A 1017 4.61 -19.07 -20.48
C ARG A 1017 4.73 -18.19 -19.24
N GLU A 1018 5.67 -18.51 -18.36
CA GLU A 1018 5.91 -17.72 -17.14
C GLU A 1018 6.30 -16.29 -17.53
N THR A 1019 7.25 -16.14 -18.46
CA THR A 1019 7.76 -14.82 -18.82
C THR A 1019 6.76 -13.99 -19.62
N LEU A 1020 6.16 -14.55 -20.67
CA LEU A 1020 5.24 -13.82 -21.55
C LEU A 1020 3.86 -13.61 -20.93
N GLY A 1021 3.48 -14.41 -19.93
CA GLY A 1021 2.21 -14.23 -19.22
C GLY A 1021 2.27 -13.22 -18.06
N ARG A 1022 3.47 -12.90 -17.54
CA ARG A 1022 3.63 -12.18 -16.24
C ARG A 1022 4.81 -11.19 -16.17
N HIS A 1023 5.77 -11.24 -17.10
CA HIS A 1023 7.02 -10.47 -17.04
C HIS A 1023 7.38 -9.76 -18.36
N THR A 1024 6.37 -9.20 -19.02
CA THR A 1024 6.52 -8.36 -20.20
C THR A 1024 6.64 -6.88 -19.81
N ILE A 1025 7.04 -6.04 -20.77
CA ILE A 1025 7.03 -4.59 -20.61
C ILE A 1025 5.60 -4.06 -20.39
N ALA A 1026 4.59 -4.68 -21.00
CA ALA A 1026 3.19 -4.31 -20.83
C ALA A 1026 2.74 -4.51 -19.37
N ASP A 1027 3.13 -5.62 -18.73
CA ASP A 1027 2.88 -5.85 -17.29
C ASP A 1027 3.43 -4.71 -16.41
N ARG A 1028 4.64 -4.24 -16.73
CA ARG A 1028 5.29 -3.15 -15.98
C ARG A 1028 4.60 -1.81 -16.23
N LEU A 1029 4.21 -1.55 -17.47
CA LEU A 1029 3.49 -0.33 -17.83
C LEU A 1029 2.08 -0.30 -17.23
N GLU A 1030 1.39 -1.43 -17.15
CA GLU A 1030 0.12 -1.53 -16.43
C GLU A 1030 0.28 -1.28 -14.94
N GLN A 1031 1.31 -1.84 -14.30
CA GLN A 1031 1.64 -1.55 -12.90
C GLN A 1031 1.88 -0.04 -12.69
N ILE A 1032 2.65 0.59 -13.59
CA ILE A 1032 2.92 2.04 -13.54
C ILE A 1032 1.63 2.84 -13.75
N CYS A 1033 0.85 2.54 -14.80
CA CYS A 1033 -0.39 3.26 -15.12
C CYS A 1033 -1.40 3.14 -13.97
N LYS A 1034 -1.54 1.95 -13.37
CA LYS A 1034 -2.40 1.72 -12.22
C LYS A 1034 -2.01 2.60 -11.03
N ARG A 1035 -0.71 2.73 -10.73
CA ARG A 1035 -0.21 3.55 -9.61
C ARG A 1035 -0.34 5.05 -9.89
N VAL A 1036 -0.12 5.46 -11.13
CA VAL A 1036 -0.29 6.85 -11.59
C VAL A 1036 -1.77 7.26 -11.67
N GLY A 1037 -2.68 6.28 -11.86
CA GLY A 1037 -4.11 6.50 -12.01
C GLY A 1037 -4.58 6.70 -13.46
N ILE A 1038 -3.86 6.12 -14.43
CA ILE A 1038 -4.21 6.13 -15.85
C ILE A 1038 -4.92 4.80 -16.18
N PRO A 1039 -6.23 4.82 -16.51
CA PRO A 1039 -6.95 3.60 -16.85
C PRO A 1039 -6.51 3.08 -18.22
N VAL A 1040 -6.07 1.82 -18.25
CA VAL A 1040 -5.62 1.13 -19.46
C VAL A 1040 -6.36 -0.20 -19.60
N ILE A 1041 -6.55 -0.63 -20.85
CA ILE A 1041 -7.11 -1.95 -21.16
C ILE A 1041 -6.02 -2.99 -20.91
N PRO A 1042 -6.30 -4.11 -20.21
CA PRO A 1042 -5.33 -5.20 -20.05
C PRO A 1042 -4.77 -5.68 -21.39
N HIS A 1043 -3.44 -5.85 -21.46
CA HIS A 1043 -2.73 -6.24 -22.67
C HIS A 1043 -2.98 -7.70 -23.07
N LEU A 1044 -3.21 -8.57 -22.09
CA LEU A 1044 -3.65 -9.94 -22.32
C LEU A 1044 -5.18 -9.95 -22.52
N PRO A 1045 -5.68 -10.55 -23.61
CA PRO A 1045 -7.10 -10.48 -23.94
C PRO A 1045 -7.94 -11.48 -23.14
N LEU A 1046 -9.24 -11.19 -23.02
CA LEU A 1046 -10.24 -12.19 -22.69
C LEU A 1046 -10.21 -13.33 -23.72
N VAL A 1047 -10.16 -14.58 -23.25
CA VAL A 1047 -10.24 -15.75 -24.12
C VAL A 1047 -11.60 -16.44 -23.97
N ASN A 1048 -12.31 -16.56 -25.07
CA ASN A 1048 -13.59 -17.26 -25.18
C ASN A 1048 -13.35 -18.72 -25.59
N ALA A 1049 -13.68 -19.66 -24.72
CA ALA A 1049 -13.77 -21.07 -25.06
C ALA A 1049 -15.13 -21.33 -25.71
N VAL A 1050 -15.14 -21.49 -27.03
CA VAL A 1050 -16.35 -21.68 -27.83
C VAL A 1050 -16.60 -23.18 -28.00
N ILE A 1051 -17.72 -23.66 -27.48
CA ILE A 1051 -18.09 -25.08 -27.51
C ILE A 1051 -19.50 -25.20 -28.05
N THR A 1052 -19.71 -26.17 -28.93
CA THR A 1052 -21.05 -26.52 -29.40
C THR A 1052 -21.63 -27.62 -28.52
N ALA A 1053 -22.85 -27.41 -27.99
CA ALA A 1053 -23.50 -28.37 -27.09
C ALA A 1053 -24.95 -28.62 -27.51
N GLY A 1054 -25.30 -29.91 -27.67
CA GLY A 1054 -26.67 -30.36 -27.93
C GLY A 1054 -27.40 -30.95 -26.72
N THR A 1055 -26.71 -31.12 -25.58
CA THR A 1055 -27.29 -31.69 -24.35
C THR A 1055 -26.79 -30.97 -23.09
N VAL A 1056 -27.54 -31.08 -21.98
CA VAL A 1056 -27.15 -30.52 -20.68
C VAL A 1056 -25.84 -31.13 -20.16
N ASP A 1057 -25.58 -32.42 -20.40
CA ASP A 1057 -24.32 -33.07 -20.02
C ASP A 1057 -23.11 -32.46 -20.73
N MET A 1058 -23.24 -32.09 -22.01
CA MET A 1058 -22.19 -31.39 -22.74
C MET A 1058 -21.92 -30.00 -22.18
N VAL A 1059 -22.96 -29.27 -21.75
CA VAL A 1059 -22.81 -27.97 -21.07
C VAL A 1059 -22.01 -28.12 -19.78
N GLU A 1060 -22.31 -29.14 -18.96
CA GLU A 1060 -21.58 -29.39 -17.71
C GLU A 1060 -20.13 -29.84 -17.94
N LYS A 1061 -19.88 -30.64 -18.99
CA LYS A 1061 -18.52 -30.99 -19.42
C LYS A 1061 -17.74 -29.76 -19.89
N ALA A 1062 -18.36 -28.89 -20.66
CA ALA A 1062 -17.78 -27.63 -21.11
C ALA A 1062 -17.40 -26.73 -19.93
N ARG A 1063 -18.29 -26.58 -18.94
CA ARG A 1063 -17.99 -25.86 -17.70
C ARG A 1063 -16.78 -26.44 -16.97
N LYS A 1064 -16.72 -27.77 -16.79
CA LYS A 1064 -15.58 -28.43 -16.15
C LYS A 1064 -14.27 -28.20 -16.89
N LEU A 1065 -14.28 -28.32 -18.23
CA LEU A 1065 -13.13 -28.09 -19.08
C LEU A 1065 -12.64 -26.64 -18.99
N VAL A 1066 -13.51 -25.65 -19.13
CA VAL A 1066 -13.11 -24.24 -19.03
C VAL A 1066 -12.64 -23.91 -17.62
N ASN A 1067 -13.27 -24.46 -16.59
CA ASN A 1067 -12.84 -24.26 -15.20
C ASN A 1067 -11.46 -24.86 -14.91
N SER A 1068 -11.05 -25.95 -15.59
CA SER A 1068 -9.71 -26.53 -15.42
C SER A 1068 -8.60 -25.76 -16.13
N GLN A 1069 -8.92 -24.85 -17.06
CA GLN A 1069 -7.90 -24.03 -17.75
C GLN A 1069 -7.14 -23.12 -16.76
N THR A 1070 -5.85 -22.91 -16.94
CA THR A 1070 -5.01 -22.11 -16.02
C THR A 1070 -5.19 -20.60 -16.19
N TYR A 1071 -5.66 -20.16 -17.36
CA TYR A 1071 -5.82 -18.74 -17.66
C TYR A 1071 -6.91 -18.08 -16.82
N PHE A 1072 -6.64 -16.86 -16.32
CA PHE A 1072 -7.52 -16.19 -15.36
C PHE A 1072 -8.66 -15.42 -16.03
N ASP A 1073 -8.43 -14.84 -17.21
CA ASP A 1073 -9.42 -14.02 -17.92
C ASP A 1073 -10.07 -14.82 -19.07
N LYS A 1074 -10.99 -15.70 -18.68
CA LYS A 1074 -11.62 -16.67 -19.59
C LYS A 1074 -13.14 -16.63 -19.49
N ARG A 1075 -13.80 -16.88 -20.61
CA ARG A 1075 -15.26 -16.96 -20.74
C ARG A 1075 -15.64 -18.24 -21.48
N LEU A 1076 -16.65 -18.94 -20.98
CA LEU A 1076 -17.28 -20.05 -21.69
C LEU A 1076 -18.34 -19.51 -22.63
N VAL A 1077 -18.30 -19.91 -23.90
CA VAL A 1077 -19.34 -19.59 -24.88
C VAL A 1077 -19.90 -20.89 -25.43
N ILE A 1078 -21.18 -21.12 -25.18
CA ILE A 1078 -21.89 -22.31 -25.64
C ILE A 1078 -22.79 -21.95 -26.80
N ASN A 1079 -22.47 -22.52 -27.96
CA ASN A 1079 -23.34 -22.55 -29.12
C ASN A 1079 -24.34 -23.71 -28.94
N LEU A 1080 -25.62 -23.38 -28.78
CA LEU A 1080 -26.66 -24.39 -28.54
C LEU A 1080 -27.10 -25.02 -29.86
N GLU A 1081 -27.01 -26.34 -29.95
CA GLU A 1081 -27.68 -27.10 -31.01
C GLU A 1081 -29.16 -27.27 -30.65
N ASN A 1082 -30.02 -27.06 -31.65
CA ASN A 1082 -31.46 -26.82 -31.51
C ASN A 1082 -32.18 -27.95 -30.73
N SER A 1083 -32.33 -27.76 -29.41
CA SER A 1083 -32.97 -28.70 -28.48
C SER A 1083 -33.87 -27.94 -27.51
N ASN A 1084 -35.10 -28.41 -27.33
CA ASN A 1084 -36.07 -27.82 -26.39
C ASN A 1084 -35.54 -27.79 -24.94
N GLU A 1085 -34.66 -28.72 -24.59
CA GLU A 1085 -34.08 -28.85 -23.24
C GLU A 1085 -33.06 -27.75 -22.91
N LEU A 1086 -32.49 -27.11 -23.93
CA LEU A 1086 -31.43 -26.11 -23.77
C LEU A 1086 -31.93 -24.66 -23.81
N TYR A 1087 -33.18 -24.42 -24.23
CA TYR A 1087 -33.74 -23.07 -24.29
C TYR A 1087 -33.70 -22.27 -22.98
N PRO A 1088 -33.86 -22.88 -21.77
CA PRO A 1088 -33.71 -22.13 -20.52
C PRO A 1088 -32.34 -21.45 -20.36
N TYR A 1089 -31.28 -21.98 -20.96
CA TYR A 1089 -29.92 -21.43 -20.85
C TYR A 1089 -29.74 -20.11 -21.60
N LEU A 1090 -30.58 -19.79 -22.60
CA LEU A 1090 -30.49 -18.52 -23.33
C LEU A 1090 -30.69 -17.29 -22.42
N ASN A 1091 -31.38 -17.46 -21.29
CA ASN A 1091 -31.61 -16.41 -20.29
C ASN A 1091 -30.56 -16.42 -19.16
N MET A 1092 -29.53 -17.26 -19.24
CA MET A 1092 -28.50 -17.43 -18.19
C MET A 1092 -27.15 -16.78 -18.54
N ASN A 1093 -27.15 -15.82 -19.46
CA ASN A 1093 -25.93 -15.10 -19.84
C ASN A 1093 -25.34 -14.30 -18.68
N SER A 1094 -24.01 -14.32 -18.57
CA SER A 1094 -23.22 -13.55 -17.61
C SER A 1094 -21.88 -13.14 -18.23
N ASP A 1095 -21.07 -12.39 -17.49
CA ASP A 1095 -19.71 -12.03 -17.92
C ASP A 1095 -18.79 -13.24 -18.09
N LYS A 1096 -19.11 -14.39 -17.50
CA LYS A 1096 -18.30 -15.62 -17.53
C LYS A 1096 -18.85 -16.73 -18.42
N GLU A 1097 -20.15 -16.70 -18.71
CA GLU A 1097 -20.82 -17.70 -19.52
C GLU A 1097 -21.80 -17.05 -20.49
N ILE A 1098 -21.66 -17.33 -21.79
CA ILE A 1098 -22.59 -16.89 -22.84
C ILE A 1098 -23.20 -18.10 -23.53
N PHE A 1099 -24.52 -18.17 -23.57
CA PHE A 1099 -25.32 -19.12 -24.32
C PHE A 1099 -25.95 -18.44 -25.52
N ARG A 1100 -25.72 -18.99 -26.71
CA ARG A 1100 -26.26 -18.41 -27.95
C ARG A 1100 -26.68 -19.48 -28.95
N VAL A 1101 -27.65 -19.14 -29.77
CA VAL A 1101 -27.96 -19.91 -31.00
C VAL A 1101 -27.18 -19.26 -32.14
N LEU A 1102 -26.40 -20.06 -32.87
CA LEU A 1102 -25.69 -19.57 -34.05
C LEU A 1102 -26.72 -19.18 -35.13
N THR A 1103 -26.81 -17.88 -35.40
CA THR A 1103 -27.62 -17.28 -36.47
C THR A 1103 -26.77 -16.22 -37.16
N ASP A 1104 -27.14 -15.83 -38.38
CA ASP A 1104 -26.45 -14.78 -39.14
C ASP A 1104 -26.44 -13.40 -38.44
N PHE A 1105 -27.21 -13.24 -37.35
CA PHE A 1105 -27.32 -12.02 -36.55
C PHE A 1105 -26.58 -12.09 -35.21
N ALA A 1106 -25.85 -13.18 -34.92
CA ALA A 1106 -25.10 -13.30 -33.68
C ALA A 1106 -24.00 -12.23 -33.60
N LYS A 1107 -23.99 -11.44 -32.52
CA LYS A 1107 -22.94 -10.43 -32.30
C LYS A 1107 -21.56 -11.08 -32.22
N PRO A 1108 -20.51 -10.45 -32.79
CA PRO A 1108 -19.14 -10.87 -32.57
C PRO A 1108 -18.81 -10.91 -31.08
N LEU A 1109 -18.00 -11.89 -30.67
CA LEU A 1109 -17.49 -11.98 -29.31
C LEU A 1109 -16.35 -10.97 -29.14
N GLU A 1110 -16.35 -10.27 -28.01
CA GLU A 1110 -15.19 -9.49 -27.58
C GLU A 1110 -14.08 -10.42 -27.09
N GLY A 1111 -12.82 -10.12 -27.43
CA GLY A 1111 -11.66 -10.94 -27.10
C GLY A 1111 -11.33 -11.98 -28.18
N VAL A 1112 -10.47 -12.93 -27.81
CA VAL A 1112 -10.04 -14.02 -28.71
C VAL A 1112 -10.97 -15.20 -28.52
N SER A 1113 -11.27 -15.93 -29.59
CA SER A 1113 -12.09 -17.14 -29.51
C SER A 1113 -11.26 -18.37 -29.87
N VAL A 1114 -11.46 -19.45 -29.11
CA VAL A 1114 -10.87 -20.76 -29.35
C VAL A 1114 -12.01 -21.77 -29.40
N ASP A 1115 -12.20 -22.40 -30.56
CA ASP A 1115 -13.15 -23.49 -30.69
C ASP A 1115 -12.58 -24.75 -30.02
N LEU A 1116 -13.33 -25.32 -29.08
CA LEU A 1116 -12.93 -26.50 -28.33
C LEU A 1116 -13.91 -27.66 -28.60
N ASP A 1117 -13.36 -28.83 -28.92
CA ASP A 1117 -14.12 -30.08 -28.98
C ASP A 1117 -13.98 -30.83 -27.65
N LEU A 1118 -15.12 -31.21 -27.04
CA LEU A 1118 -15.14 -31.95 -25.78
C LEU A 1118 -14.52 -33.36 -25.89
N ASN A 1119 -14.29 -33.87 -27.10
CA ASN A 1119 -13.66 -35.16 -27.33
C ASN A 1119 -12.13 -35.08 -27.40
N ASP A 1120 -11.56 -33.88 -27.53
CA ASP A 1120 -10.12 -33.70 -27.66
C ASP A 1120 -9.43 -33.73 -26.30
N ASN A 1121 -8.17 -34.20 -26.29
CA ASN A 1121 -7.30 -34.07 -25.13
C ASN A 1121 -6.74 -32.64 -25.07
N ILE A 1122 -7.46 -31.76 -24.41
CA ILE A 1122 -7.13 -30.33 -24.32
C ILE A 1122 -6.23 -30.07 -23.11
N ALA A 1123 -5.06 -29.50 -23.35
CA ALA A 1123 -4.15 -29.08 -22.29
C ALA A 1123 -4.79 -28.00 -21.40
N GLU A 1124 -4.54 -28.06 -20.08
CA GLU A 1124 -5.02 -27.05 -19.12
C GLU A 1124 -4.47 -25.65 -19.40
N THR A 1125 -3.40 -25.53 -20.19
CA THR A 1125 -2.76 -24.24 -20.53
C THR A 1125 -3.22 -23.65 -21.85
N LEU A 1126 -4.09 -24.32 -22.62
CA LEU A 1126 -4.42 -23.92 -23.99
C LEU A 1126 -4.90 -22.47 -24.08
N MET A 1127 -5.82 -22.05 -23.20
CA MET A 1127 -6.33 -20.67 -23.21
C MET A 1127 -5.25 -19.64 -22.86
N GLU A 1128 -4.33 -19.98 -21.95
CA GLU A 1128 -3.21 -19.11 -21.58
C GLU A 1128 -2.22 -18.98 -22.74
N ASP A 1129 -1.93 -20.10 -23.39
CA ASP A 1129 -1.05 -20.15 -24.56
C ASP A 1129 -1.62 -19.30 -25.71
N VAL A 1130 -2.94 -19.34 -25.95
CA VAL A 1130 -3.62 -18.50 -26.95
C VAL A 1130 -3.55 -17.02 -26.59
N ALA A 1131 -3.83 -16.66 -25.33
CA ALA A 1131 -3.72 -15.27 -24.87
C ALA A 1131 -2.30 -14.73 -25.07
N ILE A 1132 -1.29 -15.50 -24.66
CA ILE A 1132 0.12 -15.15 -24.82
C ILE A 1132 0.50 -14.98 -26.28
N LYS A 1133 0.00 -15.86 -27.16
CA LYS A 1133 0.29 -15.83 -28.59
C LYS A 1133 -0.08 -14.50 -29.25
N THR A 1134 -1.18 -13.87 -28.80
CA THR A 1134 -1.65 -12.60 -29.36
C THR A 1134 -0.64 -11.46 -29.27
N GLN A 1135 0.29 -11.53 -28.31
CA GLN A 1135 1.30 -10.50 -28.10
C GLN A 1135 2.35 -10.46 -29.22
N TYR A 1136 2.47 -11.53 -30.02
CA TYR A 1136 3.44 -11.64 -31.11
C TYR A 1136 2.89 -12.25 -32.40
N ASP A 1137 1.62 -12.69 -32.45
CA ASP A 1137 1.00 -13.27 -33.66
C ASP A 1137 0.69 -12.25 -34.77
N ASN A 1138 0.49 -10.98 -34.44
CA ASN A 1138 0.26 -9.91 -35.44
C ASN A 1138 1.55 -9.42 -36.12
N LEU A 1139 2.66 -10.16 -36.00
CA LEU A 1139 3.92 -9.90 -36.69
C LEU A 1139 3.87 -10.48 -38.11
N HIS A 1140 3.25 -9.76 -39.06
CA HIS A 1140 3.36 -10.05 -40.49
C HIS A 1140 3.78 -8.77 -41.26
N PRO A 1141 4.33 -8.90 -42.47
CA PRO A 1141 5.74 -9.02 -42.84
C PRO A 1141 6.57 -7.71 -42.78
N ALA A 1142 6.22 -6.71 -41.96
CA ALA A 1142 6.97 -5.43 -41.94
C ALA A 1142 8.39 -5.52 -41.34
N ILE A 1143 8.72 -6.61 -40.62
CA ILE A 1143 10.08 -6.87 -40.11
C ILE A 1143 10.99 -7.45 -41.22
N SER A 1144 10.44 -7.89 -42.37
CA SER A 1144 11.27 -8.33 -43.50
C SER A 1144 11.65 -7.22 -44.50
N GLU A 1145 11.11 -6.00 -44.37
CA GLU A 1145 11.40 -4.89 -45.30
C GLU A 1145 12.25 -3.76 -44.68
N LYS A 1146 12.55 -3.83 -43.37
CA LYS A 1146 13.45 -2.88 -42.68
C LYS A 1146 14.43 -3.53 -41.69
N GLN A 1147 14.64 -4.84 -41.79
CA GLN A 1147 15.92 -5.50 -41.46
C GLN A 1147 16.66 -5.75 -42.76
#